data_AF-A0A7W0J1B1-F1
#
_entry.id   AF-A0A7W0J1B1-F1
#
_cell.length_a   1.000
_cell.length_b   1.000
_cell.length_c   1.000
_cell.angle_alpha   90.00
_cell.angle_beta   90.00
_cell.angle_gamma   90.00
#
_symmetry.space_group_name_H-M   'P 1'
#
loop_
_entity.id
_entity.type
_entity.pdbx_description
1 polymer ?
#
loop_
_entity_poly.entity_id
_entity_poly.type
_entity_poly.pdbx_seq_one_letter_code
_entity_poly.pdbx_strand_id
1 'polypeptide(L)'
;MSELYVSTSMGEYAIAAVMGSRRSFYHTDFGKRDLDGFFECFAKVKDEFPLSTFRKIFVEIGPGSFTGVRVGVTFARVLAQQLRIPLIAMRSLDVAAAGTAATGATAAAMLDTGNGFVYGAVYPGGVIGATANADIYAVEIDEWLDYALSLPGKLCLCGRISQRDEDILKKKNLKFLKLKATDILENMILLSAAVDNLVLAANGEAASRASEIVPIYISRKQAEAKWQEKLEDEMVKISQLVAKKEGVREDIKNLEKVKREKEQEIEDIAQLSETAAAIRGELASSMDELSILNAKRTAYTESIAAKEKKIEEYEKKLEDLKSRLRDCSRELALREAKYEKIKKLPPEIPREVEIYIQQRDELRQEVENLKEEKGNYSRQIDELATSRFEEVFERIKKEEEMLGALSDKRRRKEEEIKTLEESIKEINRKRALAEEAALETADLDAAPEEIEEPPVAVVIAPEPEAAGVPSSSSEETAEEAPPREPTPVKADEDITEEISDHTVQESSEDKTPEADEFKKMDKRLPVDPLKKMSVENLEYMVRPFGIKDLPEVMNIEEASSERPWRRQMFKEELAIPVSKLYTLSGRWQRRDKMSLMAYAVFWVVSEKAHIINFAVAPAECNKGVGSCLLYEILKKASSLGCKSAYLEVRVSGQAAHKLLEKAGFTRIAERKDYFGYPKEDAFIYERKLQ
;
A
#
# COMPACT_ATOMS: atom_id res chain seq x y z
N MET A 1 -13.79 -13.06 43.79
CA MET A 1 -12.58 -12.79 42.98
C MET A 1 -12.48 -11.28 42.79
N SER A 2 -11.31 -10.77 42.37
CA SER A 2 -11.13 -9.33 42.11
C SER A 2 -11.09 -9.09 40.61
N GLU A 3 -11.97 -8.23 40.11
CA GLU A 3 -12.23 -8.05 38.68
C GLU A 3 -12.27 -6.56 38.34
N LEU A 4 -11.74 -6.23 37.16
CA LEU A 4 -11.78 -4.88 36.60
C LEU A 4 -12.66 -4.88 35.36
N TYR A 5 -13.51 -3.88 35.22
CA TYR A 5 -14.44 -3.72 34.11
C TYR A 5 -14.19 -2.38 33.44
N VAL A 6 -14.01 -2.38 32.11
CA VAL A 6 -13.68 -1.19 31.34
C VAL A 6 -14.69 -1.01 30.20
N SER A 7 -15.39 0.11 30.21
CA SER A 7 -16.35 0.51 29.18
C SER A 7 -16.00 1.89 28.64
N THR A 8 -15.88 1.99 27.31
CA THR A 8 -15.59 3.24 26.59
C THR A 8 -16.43 3.38 25.32
N SER A 9 -17.46 2.56 25.17
CA SER A 9 -18.16 2.38 23.90
C SER A 9 -19.25 3.44 23.64
N MET A 10 -19.77 4.12 24.67
CA MET A 10 -21.03 4.89 24.59
C MET A 10 -20.98 6.37 25.03
N GLY A 11 -19.91 7.10 24.72
CA GLY A 11 -19.89 8.54 25.01
C GLY A 11 -19.25 8.91 26.36
N GLU A 12 -18.94 7.92 27.19
CA GLU A 12 -18.39 8.07 28.54
C GLU A 12 -17.22 7.10 28.72
N TYR A 13 -16.25 7.52 29.54
CA TYR A 13 -15.22 6.66 30.10
C TYR A 13 -15.74 6.07 31.40
N ALA A 14 -15.79 4.74 31.52
CA ALA A 14 -16.36 4.07 32.67
C ALA A 14 -15.48 2.88 33.11
N ILE A 15 -15.15 2.83 34.40
CA ILE A 15 -14.37 1.75 35.01
C ILE A 15 -15.04 1.30 36.30
N ALA A 16 -15.22 -0.01 36.48
CA ALA A 16 -15.61 -0.59 37.76
C ALA A 16 -14.56 -1.57 38.27
N ALA A 17 -14.41 -1.63 39.59
CA ALA A 17 -13.65 -2.64 40.29
C ALA A 17 -14.56 -3.39 41.26
N VAL A 18 -14.49 -4.72 41.23
CA VAL A 18 -15.24 -5.60 42.11
C VAL A 18 -14.25 -6.43 42.91
N MET A 19 -14.37 -6.43 44.24
CA MET A 19 -13.55 -7.24 45.14
C MET A 19 -14.42 -7.79 46.27
N GLY A 20 -14.77 -9.07 46.19
CA GLY A 20 -15.71 -9.69 47.14
C GLY A 20 -17.09 -9.04 47.02
N SER A 21 -17.61 -8.48 48.12
CA SER A 21 -18.87 -7.74 48.13
C SER A 21 -18.72 -6.25 47.79
N ARG A 22 -17.49 -5.71 47.77
CA ARG A 22 -17.22 -4.31 47.48
C ARG A 22 -17.21 -4.06 45.98
N ARG A 23 -17.92 -3.03 45.54
CA ARG A 23 -17.97 -2.58 44.15
C ARG A 23 -17.80 -1.06 44.12
N SER A 24 -16.92 -0.58 43.26
CA SER A 24 -16.72 0.85 43.04
C SER A 24 -16.84 1.15 41.57
N PHE A 25 -17.53 2.24 41.26
CA PHE A 25 -17.86 2.67 39.91
C PHE A 25 -17.34 4.08 39.70
N TYR A 26 -16.55 4.28 38.65
CA TYR A 26 -16.02 5.57 38.26
C TYR A 26 -16.33 5.81 36.81
N HIS A 27 -16.89 6.98 36.50
CA HIS A 27 -17.15 7.37 35.14
C HIS A 27 -16.99 8.88 34.95
N THR A 28 -16.76 9.28 33.72
CA THR A 28 -16.74 10.68 33.28
C THR A 28 -17.15 10.77 31.82
N ASP A 29 -17.74 11.90 31.43
CA ASP A 29 -18.08 12.18 30.04
C ASP A 29 -16.83 12.33 29.18
N PHE A 30 -16.95 12.08 27.87
CA PHE A 30 -15.87 12.46 26.94
C PHE A 30 -15.68 13.98 26.96
N GLY A 31 -14.60 14.46 27.61
CA GLY A 31 -14.14 15.83 27.47
C GLY A 31 -13.65 16.15 26.06
N LYS A 32 -13.43 17.44 25.76
CA LYS A 32 -12.78 17.88 24.51
C LYS A 32 -11.35 17.30 24.45
N ARG A 33 -11.22 16.13 23.81
CA ARG A 33 -9.97 15.51 23.31
C ARG A 33 -8.93 15.04 24.32
N ASP A 34 -9.14 15.11 25.63
CA ASP A 34 -8.14 14.61 26.59
C ASP A 34 -8.50 13.25 27.21
N LEU A 35 -7.49 12.37 27.28
CA LEU A 35 -7.59 11.05 27.93
C LEU A 35 -7.54 11.17 29.46
N ASP A 36 -7.24 12.37 29.98
CA ASP A 36 -7.09 12.65 31.40
C ASP A 36 -8.26 12.14 32.23
N GLY A 37 -9.50 12.39 31.81
CA GLY A 37 -10.68 11.91 32.53
C GLY A 37 -10.76 10.38 32.68
N PHE A 38 -10.29 9.63 31.67
CA PHE A 38 -10.21 8.17 31.76
C PHE A 38 -9.15 7.73 32.77
N PHE A 39 -7.98 8.37 32.74
CA PHE A 39 -6.89 8.06 33.67
C PHE A 39 -7.19 8.52 35.10
N GLU A 40 -7.97 9.58 35.30
CA GLU A 40 -8.50 9.97 36.61
C GLU A 40 -9.43 8.91 37.18
N CYS A 41 -10.33 8.36 36.36
CA CYS A 41 -11.19 7.24 36.79
C CYS A 41 -10.33 6.03 37.19
N PHE A 42 -9.30 5.72 36.41
CA PHE A 42 -8.39 4.63 36.73
C PHE A 42 -7.53 4.90 37.99
N ALA A 43 -7.09 6.14 38.19
CA ALA A 43 -6.33 6.52 39.37
C ALA A 43 -7.15 6.27 40.65
N LYS A 44 -8.43 6.66 40.66
CA LYS A 44 -9.35 6.39 41.78
C LYS A 44 -9.49 4.88 42.05
N VAL A 45 -9.59 4.06 41.01
CA VAL A 45 -9.59 2.60 41.16
C VAL A 45 -8.29 2.09 41.77
N LYS A 46 -7.14 2.59 41.29
CA LYS A 46 -5.82 2.19 41.78
C LYS A 46 -5.59 2.59 43.25
N ASP A 47 -6.11 3.75 43.66
CA ASP A 47 -6.00 4.25 45.04
C ASP A 47 -6.84 3.41 46.01
N GLU A 48 -7.98 2.87 45.54
CA GLU A 48 -8.86 2.03 46.35
C GLU A 48 -8.49 0.54 46.31
N PHE A 49 -7.97 0.05 45.18
CA PHE A 49 -7.66 -1.35 44.94
C PHE A 49 -6.25 -1.53 44.36
N PRO A 50 -5.35 -2.24 45.05
CA PRO A 50 -4.01 -2.51 44.51
C PRO A 50 -4.10 -3.34 43.22
N LEU A 51 -3.39 -2.93 42.16
CA LEU A 51 -3.49 -3.56 40.84
C LEU A 51 -3.15 -5.06 40.85
N SER A 52 -2.26 -5.50 41.73
CA SER A 52 -1.87 -6.90 41.91
C SER A 52 -3.00 -7.81 42.41
N THR A 53 -4.09 -7.22 42.91
CA THR A 53 -5.24 -7.98 43.41
C THR A 53 -6.15 -8.48 42.29
N PHE A 54 -6.20 -7.77 41.16
CA PHE A 54 -7.05 -8.14 40.03
C PHE A 54 -6.64 -9.48 39.44
N ARG A 55 -7.63 -10.32 39.13
CA ARG A 55 -7.46 -11.65 38.54
C ARG A 55 -7.99 -11.76 37.13
N LYS A 56 -8.87 -10.84 36.70
CA LYS A 56 -9.44 -10.77 35.36
C LYS A 56 -9.77 -9.31 35.01
N ILE A 57 -9.72 -8.99 33.72
CA ILE A 57 -10.20 -7.72 33.18
C ILE A 57 -11.28 -8.02 32.15
N PHE A 58 -12.41 -7.33 32.23
CA PHE A 58 -13.48 -7.33 31.25
C PHE A 58 -13.46 -6.00 30.48
N VAL A 59 -13.58 -6.06 29.16
CA VAL A 59 -13.58 -4.86 28.31
C VAL A 59 -14.65 -4.94 27.23
N GLU A 60 -15.35 -3.84 27.02
CA GLU A 60 -16.21 -3.71 25.85
C GLU A 60 -15.40 -3.59 24.55
N ILE A 61 -15.75 -4.37 23.54
CA ILE A 61 -15.10 -4.34 22.22
C ILE A 61 -15.93 -3.63 21.14
N GLY A 62 -17.08 -3.06 21.48
CA GLY A 62 -17.97 -2.37 20.54
C GLY A 62 -19.17 -3.24 20.09
N PRO A 63 -20.00 -2.71 19.18
CA PRO A 63 -19.82 -1.48 18.42
C PRO A 63 -19.96 -0.21 19.26
N GLY A 64 -19.30 0.87 18.86
CA GLY A 64 -19.26 2.13 19.60
C GLY A 64 -18.35 3.15 18.92
N SER A 65 -18.06 4.27 19.60
CA SER A 65 -17.20 5.31 19.01
C SER A 65 -15.81 4.76 18.66
N PHE A 66 -15.30 5.07 17.46
CA PHE A 66 -14.01 4.56 16.97
C PHE A 66 -12.86 4.85 17.93
N THR A 67 -12.78 6.09 18.41
CA THR A 67 -11.78 6.54 19.38
C THR A 67 -11.98 5.87 20.73
N GLY A 68 -13.21 5.87 21.27
CA GLY A 68 -13.51 5.33 22.59
C GLY A 68 -13.20 3.84 22.70
N VAL A 69 -13.73 3.02 21.79
CA VAL A 69 -13.52 1.56 21.82
C VAL A 69 -12.03 1.22 21.71
N ARG A 70 -11.28 1.94 20.87
CA ARG A 70 -9.83 1.73 20.74
C ARG A 70 -9.09 2.02 22.04
N VAL A 71 -9.42 3.12 22.72
CA VAL A 71 -8.81 3.52 23.99
C VAL A 71 -9.04 2.44 25.04
N GLY A 72 -10.30 2.03 25.25
CA GLY A 72 -10.67 1.01 26.25
C GLY A 72 -10.00 -0.33 26.00
N VAL A 73 -10.07 -0.86 24.78
CA VAL A 73 -9.45 -2.14 24.41
C VAL A 73 -7.94 -2.09 24.53
N THR A 74 -7.30 -0.99 24.09
CA THR A 74 -5.83 -0.85 24.19
C THR A 74 -5.38 -0.79 25.64
N PHE A 75 -6.05 0.02 26.46
CA PHE A 75 -5.76 0.12 27.89
C PHE A 75 -5.90 -1.23 28.60
N ALA A 76 -7.06 -1.88 28.44
CA ALA A 76 -7.34 -3.15 29.10
C ALA A 76 -6.38 -4.26 28.65
N ARG A 77 -5.98 -4.26 27.37
CA ARG A 77 -4.97 -5.18 26.83
C ARG A 77 -3.61 -4.98 27.47
N VAL A 78 -3.11 -3.75 27.49
CA VAL A 78 -1.79 -3.46 28.08
C VAL A 78 -1.78 -3.84 29.56
N LEU A 79 -2.83 -3.46 30.30
CA LEU A 79 -2.92 -3.78 31.73
C LEU A 79 -3.01 -5.29 31.97
N ALA A 80 -3.82 -6.02 31.21
CA ALA A 80 -3.94 -7.48 31.30
C ALA A 80 -2.60 -8.19 31.01
N GLN A 81 -1.86 -7.72 30.00
CA GLN A 81 -0.55 -8.26 29.66
C GLN A 81 0.49 -8.02 30.76
N GLN A 82 0.54 -6.81 31.33
CA GLN A 82 1.45 -6.47 32.41
C GLN A 82 1.16 -7.27 33.68
N LEU A 83 -0.12 -7.42 34.04
CA LEU A 83 -0.54 -8.19 35.19
C LEU A 83 -0.55 -9.72 34.93
N ARG A 84 -0.38 -10.14 33.67
CA ARG A 84 -0.49 -11.54 33.22
C ARG A 84 -1.81 -12.19 33.64
N ILE A 85 -2.90 -11.44 33.51
CA ILE A 85 -4.26 -11.90 33.82
C ILE A 85 -5.13 -11.98 32.56
N PRO A 86 -6.17 -12.82 32.54
CA PRO A 86 -7.09 -12.91 31.42
C PRO A 86 -7.77 -11.57 31.12
N LEU A 87 -7.87 -11.26 29.83
CA LEU A 87 -8.72 -10.20 29.30
C LEU A 87 -9.93 -10.85 28.62
N ILE A 88 -11.12 -10.41 28.95
CA ILE A 88 -12.38 -10.97 28.47
C ILE A 88 -13.13 -9.88 27.71
N ALA A 89 -13.45 -10.16 26.45
CA ALA A 89 -14.17 -9.25 25.57
C ALA A 89 -15.69 -9.37 25.75
N MET A 90 -16.38 -8.23 25.75
CA MET A 90 -17.85 -8.15 25.78
C MET A 90 -18.35 -7.25 24.64
N ARG A 91 -19.36 -7.69 23.90
CA ARG A 91 -19.97 -6.84 22.86
C ARG A 91 -20.88 -5.81 23.52
N SER A 92 -20.81 -4.57 23.08
CA SER A 92 -21.52 -3.45 23.72
C SER A 92 -23.04 -3.57 23.65
N LEU A 93 -23.57 -4.18 22.59
CA LEU A 93 -25.00 -4.46 22.47
C LEU A 93 -25.46 -5.59 23.40
N ASP A 94 -24.62 -6.60 23.65
CA ASP A 94 -24.89 -7.65 24.65
C ASP A 94 -24.97 -7.02 26.05
N VAL A 95 -24.02 -6.14 26.36
CA VAL A 95 -23.98 -5.39 27.62
C VAL A 95 -25.20 -4.49 27.76
N ALA A 96 -25.62 -3.79 26.70
CA ALA A 96 -26.84 -2.99 26.73
C ALA A 96 -28.09 -3.85 27.03
N ALA A 97 -28.18 -5.04 26.44
CA ALA A 97 -29.31 -5.95 26.67
C ALA A 97 -29.30 -6.60 28.06
N ALA A 98 -28.15 -6.76 28.72
CA ALA A 98 -27.95 -7.56 29.92
C ALA A 98 -28.98 -7.31 31.04
N GLY A 99 -29.27 -6.04 31.35
CA GLY A 99 -30.20 -5.67 32.42
C GLY A 99 -31.66 -6.09 32.14
N THR A 100 -32.00 -6.44 30.91
CA THR A 100 -33.36 -6.81 30.50
C THR A 100 -33.67 -8.30 30.63
N ALA A 101 -32.68 -9.17 30.86
CA ALA A 101 -32.87 -10.63 30.97
C ALA A 101 -33.98 -11.02 31.93
N ALA A 102 -34.00 -10.37 33.11
CA ALA A 102 -34.94 -10.67 34.18
C ALA A 102 -36.41 -10.43 33.79
N THR A 103 -36.67 -9.68 32.71
CA THR A 103 -38.03 -9.39 32.24
C THR A 103 -38.62 -10.53 31.41
N GLY A 104 -37.80 -11.43 30.87
CA GLY A 104 -38.21 -12.45 29.90
C GLY A 104 -38.70 -11.90 28.56
N ALA A 105 -38.62 -10.58 28.36
CA ALA A 105 -38.97 -9.92 27.10
C ALA A 105 -37.85 -10.07 26.06
N THR A 106 -38.20 -9.95 24.79
CA THR A 106 -37.22 -9.78 23.72
C THR A 106 -36.55 -8.42 23.89
N ALA A 107 -35.24 -8.40 24.06
CA ALA A 107 -34.48 -7.17 24.20
C ALA A 107 -34.08 -6.66 22.82
N ALA A 108 -34.41 -5.42 22.48
CA ALA A 108 -33.89 -4.72 21.31
C ALA A 108 -32.94 -3.64 21.79
N ALA A 109 -31.64 -3.96 21.78
CA ALA A 109 -30.59 -3.05 22.19
C ALA A 109 -30.25 -2.11 21.05
N MET A 110 -30.06 -0.82 21.34
CA MET A 110 -29.59 0.15 20.38
C MET A 110 -28.62 1.18 20.94
N LEU A 111 -27.58 1.48 20.17
CA LEU A 111 -26.53 2.43 20.50
C LEU A 111 -26.46 3.55 19.47
N ASP A 112 -26.30 4.77 19.95
CA ASP A 112 -26.13 5.95 19.09
C ASP A 112 -24.93 5.80 18.17
N THR A 113 -25.13 6.14 16.90
CA THR A 113 -24.04 6.36 15.96
C THR A 113 -24.00 7.82 15.50
N GLY A 114 -24.94 8.66 15.92
CA GLY A 114 -25.10 10.02 15.45
C GLY A 114 -25.81 10.09 14.09
N ASN A 115 -26.29 11.28 13.76
CA ASN A 115 -26.95 11.59 12.49
C ASN A 115 -28.18 10.71 12.17
N GLY A 116 -28.90 10.24 13.20
CA GLY A 116 -30.14 9.46 13.04
C GLY A 116 -29.94 7.97 12.76
N PHE A 117 -28.72 7.45 12.87
CA PHE A 117 -28.41 6.03 12.71
C PHE A 117 -28.11 5.39 14.07
N VAL A 118 -28.47 4.12 14.22
CA VAL A 118 -28.20 3.33 15.42
C VAL A 118 -27.51 2.01 15.09
N TYR A 119 -26.67 1.54 16.01
CA TYR A 119 -26.31 0.13 16.05
C TYR A 119 -27.41 -0.62 16.77
N GLY A 120 -27.99 -1.63 16.15
CA GLY A 120 -29.08 -2.42 16.72
C GLY A 120 -28.74 -3.90 16.84
N ALA A 121 -29.21 -4.57 17.88
CA ALA A 121 -29.27 -6.03 17.96
C ALA A 121 -30.50 -6.48 18.76
N VAL A 122 -31.05 -7.66 18.41
CA VAL A 122 -32.21 -8.24 19.10
C VAL A 122 -31.86 -9.56 19.77
N TYR A 123 -32.34 -9.73 21.00
CA TYR A 123 -32.12 -10.90 21.86
C TYR A 123 -33.48 -11.50 22.26
N PRO A 124 -33.94 -12.55 21.55
CA PRO A 124 -35.20 -13.22 21.86
C PRO A 124 -35.20 -13.87 23.25
N GLY A 125 -36.34 -13.78 23.96
CA GLY A 125 -36.62 -14.58 25.16
C GLY A 125 -35.75 -14.30 26.39
N GLY A 126 -35.13 -13.11 26.49
CA GLY A 126 -34.31 -12.73 27.64
C GLY A 126 -33.06 -13.60 27.83
N VAL A 127 -32.66 -14.40 26.83
CA VAL A 127 -31.43 -15.20 26.90
C VAL A 127 -30.25 -14.28 26.75
N ILE A 128 -29.47 -14.17 27.82
CA ILE A 128 -28.28 -13.32 27.86
C ILE A 128 -27.09 -14.21 28.12
N GLY A 129 -26.30 -14.38 27.06
CA GLY A 129 -25.06 -15.13 27.07
C GLY A 129 -24.32 -14.84 25.77
N ALA A 130 -23.00 -14.97 25.80
CA ALA A 130 -22.11 -14.80 24.64
C ALA A 130 -22.38 -15.81 23.48
N THR A 131 -23.48 -16.56 23.55
CA THR A 131 -24.00 -17.48 22.53
C THR A 131 -25.09 -16.89 21.65
N ALA A 132 -25.70 -15.76 22.03
CA ALA A 132 -26.63 -15.06 21.14
C ALA A 132 -25.78 -14.37 20.07
N ASN A 133 -25.45 -15.07 18.99
CA ASN A 133 -24.76 -14.54 17.83
C ASN A 133 -25.72 -13.61 17.05
N ALA A 134 -26.27 -12.61 17.75
CA ALA A 134 -27.24 -11.68 17.25
C ALA A 134 -26.58 -10.81 16.19
N ASP A 135 -27.22 -10.75 15.02
CA ASP A 135 -26.79 -9.89 13.96
C ASP A 135 -26.81 -8.43 14.43
N ILE A 136 -25.73 -7.72 14.15
CA ILE A 136 -25.60 -6.30 14.47
C ILE A 136 -25.97 -5.50 13.24
N TYR A 137 -26.97 -4.65 13.38
CA TYR A 137 -27.48 -3.78 12.34
C TYR A 137 -26.88 -2.37 12.49
N ALA A 138 -26.54 -1.73 11.37
CA ALA A 138 -26.17 -0.31 11.33
C ALA A 138 -27.08 0.41 10.33
N VAL A 139 -28.21 0.90 10.86
CA VAL A 139 -29.37 1.33 10.07
C VAL A 139 -29.94 2.63 10.64
N GLU A 140 -30.80 3.28 9.88
CA GLU A 140 -31.52 4.46 10.35
C GLU A 140 -32.43 4.06 11.51
N ILE A 141 -32.62 4.96 12.48
CA ILE A 141 -33.41 4.66 13.67
C ILE A 141 -34.84 4.23 13.34
N ASP A 142 -35.47 4.82 12.34
CA ASP A 142 -36.83 4.44 11.94
C ASP A 142 -36.88 3.02 11.38
N GLU A 143 -35.95 2.66 10.50
CA GLU A 143 -35.81 1.30 9.96
C GLU A 143 -35.52 0.27 11.06
N TRP A 144 -34.66 0.63 12.02
CA TRP A 144 -34.38 -0.20 13.19
C TRP A 144 -35.64 -0.47 14.02
N LEU A 145 -36.41 0.59 14.29
CA LEU A 145 -37.62 0.47 15.09
C LEU A 145 -38.70 -0.34 14.38
N ASP A 146 -38.87 -0.14 13.08
CA ASP A 146 -39.82 -0.92 12.27
C ASP A 146 -39.48 -2.41 12.32
N TYR A 147 -38.19 -2.75 12.19
CA TYR A 147 -37.73 -4.13 12.37
C TYR A 147 -37.98 -4.64 13.79
N ALA A 148 -37.53 -3.93 14.83
CA ALA A 148 -37.65 -4.38 16.21
C ALA A 148 -39.11 -4.56 16.65
N LEU A 149 -40.01 -3.68 16.20
CA LEU A 149 -41.44 -3.73 16.50
C LEU A 149 -42.19 -4.80 15.69
N SER A 150 -41.64 -5.24 14.55
CA SER A 150 -42.21 -6.34 13.76
C SER A 150 -42.05 -7.71 14.43
N LEU A 151 -41.16 -7.82 15.42
CA LEU A 151 -40.84 -9.09 16.07
C LEU A 151 -41.94 -9.53 17.05
N PRO A 152 -42.25 -10.84 17.11
CA PRO A 152 -43.30 -11.35 17.98
C PRO A 152 -42.88 -11.31 19.45
N GLY A 153 -43.85 -11.04 20.33
CA GLY A 153 -43.69 -11.11 21.79
C GLY A 153 -43.60 -9.74 22.48
N LYS A 154 -43.30 -9.74 23.78
CA LYS A 154 -43.07 -8.50 24.53
C LYS A 154 -41.68 -7.97 24.19
N LEU A 155 -41.60 -6.72 23.76
CA LEU A 155 -40.34 -6.05 23.39
C LEU A 155 -39.88 -5.10 24.50
N CYS A 156 -38.58 -5.08 24.78
CA CYS A 156 -37.92 -4.08 25.60
C CYS A 156 -36.84 -3.36 24.78
N LEU A 157 -37.10 -2.10 24.42
CA LEU A 157 -36.09 -1.25 23.79
C LEU A 157 -35.14 -0.72 24.87
N CYS A 158 -33.84 -0.91 24.69
CA CYS A 158 -32.82 -0.51 25.68
C CYS A 158 -31.53 -0.05 25.02
N GLY A 159 -30.69 0.66 25.77
CA GLY A 159 -29.37 1.09 25.31
C GLY A 159 -29.12 2.57 25.57
N ARG A 160 -28.28 3.18 24.74
CA ARG A 160 -27.92 4.59 24.88
C ARG A 160 -27.94 5.29 23.53
N ILE A 161 -28.85 6.25 23.39
CA ILE A 161 -29.09 6.99 22.15
C ILE A 161 -28.95 8.50 22.40
N SER A 162 -28.86 9.29 21.33
CA SER A 162 -28.83 10.76 21.43
C SER A 162 -30.16 11.33 21.96
N GLN A 163 -30.15 12.58 22.45
CA GLN A 163 -31.40 13.25 22.85
C GLN A 163 -32.39 13.39 21.67
N ARG A 164 -31.87 13.61 20.46
CA ARG A 164 -32.65 13.66 19.22
C ARG A 164 -33.41 12.35 19.00
N ASP A 165 -32.74 11.23 19.14
CA ASP A 165 -33.30 9.90 18.91
C ASP A 165 -34.32 9.52 19.98
N GLU A 166 -34.11 9.93 21.23
CA GLU A 166 -35.13 9.80 22.28
C GLU A 166 -36.41 10.54 21.94
N ASP A 167 -36.30 11.72 21.34
CA ASP A 167 -37.47 12.51 20.98
C ASP A 167 -38.26 11.86 19.83
N ILE A 168 -37.59 11.11 18.94
CA ILE A 168 -38.23 10.26 17.93
C ILE A 168 -39.05 9.16 18.63
N LEU A 169 -38.48 8.47 19.63
CA LEU A 169 -39.18 7.44 20.40
C LEU A 169 -40.39 7.99 21.17
N LYS A 170 -40.25 9.17 21.80
CA LYS A 170 -41.34 9.85 22.50
C LYS A 170 -42.49 10.19 21.54
N LYS A 171 -42.18 10.69 20.35
CA LYS A 171 -43.19 10.99 19.31
C LYS A 171 -43.95 9.72 18.87
N LYS A 172 -43.26 8.58 18.78
CA LYS A 172 -43.88 7.28 18.48
C LYS A 172 -44.53 6.60 19.70
N ASN A 173 -44.55 7.25 20.87
CA ASN A 173 -45.07 6.71 22.13
C ASN A 173 -44.41 5.36 22.54
N LEU A 174 -43.13 5.20 22.21
CA LEU A 174 -42.35 4.01 22.53
C LEU A 174 -41.61 4.19 23.85
N LYS A 175 -41.67 3.16 24.71
CA LYS A 175 -40.89 3.13 25.96
C LYS A 175 -39.47 2.67 25.67
N PHE A 176 -38.50 3.38 26.23
CA PHE A 176 -37.08 3.11 26.07
C PHE A 176 -36.37 3.10 27.42
N LEU A 177 -35.60 2.05 27.68
CA LEU A 177 -34.73 1.95 28.84
C LEU A 177 -33.36 2.57 28.49
N LYS A 178 -33.21 3.87 28.80
CA LYS A 178 -31.95 4.58 28.64
C LYS A 178 -30.94 4.15 29.71
N LEU A 179 -29.76 3.72 29.27
CA LEU A 179 -28.67 3.26 30.14
C LEU A 179 -27.65 4.36 30.40
N LYS A 180 -27.26 4.52 31.67
CA LYS A 180 -26.14 5.34 32.15
C LYS A 180 -24.86 4.51 32.19
N ALA A 181 -23.68 5.14 32.29
CA ALA A 181 -22.41 4.43 32.49
C ALA A 181 -22.45 3.43 33.65
N THR A 182 -23.09 3.79 34.77
CA THR A 182 -23.24 2.88 35.92
C THR A 182 -24.06 1.65 35.56
N ASP A 183 -25.15 1.81 34.80
CA ASP A 183 -25.99 0.68 34.36
C ASP A 183 -25.21 -0.24 33.42
N ILE A 184 -24.38 0.33 32.54
CA ILE A 184 -23.47 -0.44 31.66
C ILE A 184 -22.47 -1.26 32.48
N LEU A 185 -21.82 -0.64 33.47
CA LEU A 185 -20.88 -1.35 34.34
C LEU A 185 -21.57 -2.45 35.16
N GLU A 186 -22.77 -2.19 35.67
CA GLU A 186 -23.59 -3.22 36.34
C GLU A 186 -23.97 -4.37 35.41
N ASN A 187 -24.34 -4.05 34.17
CA ASN A 187 -24.65 -5.01 33.13
C ASN A 187 -23.43 -5.87 32.75
N MET A 188 -22.22 -5.30 32.70
CA MET A 188 -21.00 -6.07 32.50
C MET A 188 -20.73 -7.04 33.66
N ILE A 189 -20.96 -6.61 34.90
CA ILE A 189 -20.85 -7.46 36.09
C ILE A 189 -21.90 -8.57 36.09
N LEU A 190 -23.11 -8.30 35.61
CA LEU A 190 -24.15 -9.32 35.45
C LEU A 190 -23.74 -10.36 34.40
N LEU A 191 -23.18 -9.90 33.28
CA LEU A 191 -22.70 -10.76 32.20
C LEU A 191 -21.47 -11.58 32.55
N SER A 192 -20.59 -11.08 33.42
CA SER A 192 -19.32 -11.76 33.72
C SER A 192 -19.53 -13.16 34.27
N ALA A 193 -20.56 -13.37 35.11
CA ALA A 193 -20.91 -14.69 35.61
C ALA A 193 -21.33 -15.67 34.48
N ALA A 194 -22.09 -15.18 33.50
CA ALA A 194 -22.50 -15.99 32.34
C ALA A 194 -21.32 -16.30 31.42
N VAL A 195 -20.44 -15.32 31.19
CA VAL A 195 -19.24 -15.47 30.37
C VAL A 195 -18.23 -16.41 31.03
N ASP A 196 -18.05 -16.32 32.35
CA ASP A 196 -17.17 -17.20 33.11
C ASP A 196 -17.61 -18.67 33.01
N ASN A 197 -18.91 -18.94 33.06
CA ASN A 197 -19.45 -20.29 32.86
C ASN A 197 -19.16 -20.83 31.45
N LEU A 198 -19.17 -19.98 30.42
CA LEU A 198 -18.84 -20.38 29.05
C LEU A 198 -17.34 -20.64 28.87
N VAL A 199 -16.48 -19.81 29.46
CA VAL A 199 -15.02 -20.02 29.44
C VAL A 199 -14.65 -21.33 30.16
N LEU A 200 -15.32 -21.62 31.28
CA LEU A 200 -15.18 -22.89 32.01
C LEU A 200 -15.71 -24.07 31.20
N ALA A 201 -16.88 -23.95 30.57
CA ALA A 201 -17.47 -24.99 29.73
C ALA A 201 -16.64 -25.29 28.47
N ALA A 202 -15.90 -24.30 27.97
CA ALA A 202 -14.98 -24.46 26.84
C ALA A 202 -13.57 -24.92 27.26
N ASN A 203 -13.36 -25.45 28.48
CA ASN A 203 -12.05 -25.86 29.00
C ASN A 203 -10.94 -24.79 28.87
N GLY A 204 -11.31 -23.50 28.90
CA GLY A 204 -10.38 -22.39 28.71
C GLY A 204 -9.99 -22.09 27.25
N GLU A 205 -10.46 -22.85 26.26
CA GLU A 205 -10.18 -22.59 24.83
C GLU A 205 -10.90 -21.34 24.31
N ALA A 206 -12.02 -20.95 24.92
CA ALA A 206 -12.75 -19.72 24.58
C ALA A 206 -12.13 -18.44 25.16
N ALA A 207 -11.12 -18.53 26.03
CA ALA A 207 -10.40 -17.37 26.54
C ALA A 207 -9.37 -16.92 25.50
N SER A 208 -9.75 -15.97 24.64
CA SER A 208 -8.80 -15.32 23.73
C SER A 208 -7.61 -14.76 24.51
N ARG A 209 -6.39 -14.90 23.98
CA ARG A 209 -5.24 -14.18 24.56
C ARG A 209 -5.53 -12.68 24.49
N ALA A 210 -5.09 -11.90 25.47
CA ALA A 210 -5.29 -10.44 25.46
C ALA A 210 -4.81 -9.78 24.13
N SER A 211 -3.78 -10.35 23.49
CA SER A 211 -3.26 -9.93 22.18
C SER A 211 -4.20 -10.16 21.00
N GLU A 212 -5.18 -11.06 21.11
CA GLU A 212 -6.09 -11.47 20.04
C GLU A 212 -7.42 -10.70 20.06
N ILE A 213 -7.72 -10.02 21.17
CA ILE A 213 -8.95 -9.23 21.31
C ILE A 213 -8.85 -7.99 20.43
N VAL A 214 -9.74 -7.86 19.44
CA VAL A 214 -9.80 -6.71 18.53
C VAL A 214 -11.13 -5.94 18.67
N PRO A 215 -11.11 -4.60 18.56
CA PRO A 215 -12.33 -3.80 18.49
C PRO A 215 -13.22 -4.18 17.29
N ILE A 216 -14.53 -4.17 17.50
CA ILE A 216 -15.57 -4.25 16.48
C ILE A 216 -15.86 -2.83 15.98
N TYR A 217 -15.36 -2.51 14.79
CA TYR A 217 -15.63 -1.25 14.11
C TYR A 217 -16.74 -1.41 13.07
N ILE A 218 -17.89 -0.77 13.31
CA ILE A 218 -19.01 -0.77 12.35
C ILE A 218 -19.20 0.67 11.83
N SER A 219 -18.19 1.28 11.21
CA SER A 219 -18.27 2.71 10.85
C SER A 219 -17.79 3.00 9.43
N ARG A 220 -18.74 3.03 8.48
CA ARG A 220 -18.61 3.81 7.23
C ARG A 220 -19.75 4.82 7.01
N LYS A 221 -20.99 4.52 7.46
CA LYS A 221 -22.15 5.40 7.24
C LYS A 221 -22.09 6.76 7.95
N GLN A 222 -21.40 6.90 9.10
CA GLN A 222 -21.30 8.17 9.83
C GLN A 222 -20.51 9.26 9.10
N ALA A 223 -19.45 8.89 8.36
CA ALA A 223 -18.65 9.84 7.60
C ALA A 223 -19.42 10.35 6.37
N GLU A 224 -20.25 9.49 5.77
CA GLU A 224 -21.09 9.82 4.62
C GLU A 224 -22.31 10.69 5.04
N ALA A 225 -22.95 10.37 6.17
CA ALA A 225 -24.08 11.14 6.69
C ALA A 225 -23.68 12.55 7.15
N LYS A 226 -22.51 12.71 7.80
CA LYS A 226 -21.98 14.05 8.16
C LYS A 226 -21.54 14.88 6.96
N TRP A 227 -21.19 14.22 5.86
CA TRP A 227 -20.85 14.90 4.61
C TRP A 227 -22.11 15.39 3.88
N GLN A 228 -23.19 14.61 3.88
CA GLN A 228 -24.48 15.01 3.30
C GLN A 228 -25.17 16.15 4.05
N GLU A 229 -25.19 16.10 5.39
CA GLU A 229 -25.81 17.15 6.22
C GLU A 229 -25.09 18.51 6.02
N LYS A 230 -23.76 18.50 5.88
CA LYS A 230 -22.98 19.70 5.53
C LYS A 230 -23.31 20.25 4.15
N LEU A 231 -23.51 19.37 3.16
CA LEU A 231 -23.86 19.77 1.80
C LEU A 231 -25.24 20.41 1.74
N GLU A 232 -26.21 19.89 2.50
CA GLU A 232 -27.57 20.43 2.55
C GLU A 232 -27.62 21.80 3.24
N ASP A 233 -26.90 21.98 4.36
CA ASP A 233 -26.81 23.26 5.06
C ASP A 233 -26.08 24.34 4.23
N GLU A 234 -25.05 23.95 3.47
CA GLU A 234 -24.37 24.84 2.54
C GLU A 234 -25.28 25.22 1.37
N MET A 235 -26.06 24.28 0.82
CA MET A 235 -27.01 24.54 -0.27
C MET A 235 -28.16 25.48 0.14
N VAL A 236 -28.65 25.40 1.39
CA VAL A 236 -29.67 26.32 1.91
C VAL A 236 -29.10 27.73 2.10
N LYS A 237 -27.88 27.87 2.62
CA LYS A 237 -27.18 29.16 2.73
C LYS A 237 -26.90 29.77 1.36
N ILE A 238 -26.47 28.96 0.40
CA ILE A 238 -26.24 29.39 -1.00
C ILE A 238 -27.56 29.85 -1.64
N SER A 239 -28.66 29.15 -1.41
CA SER A 239 -29.97 29.51 -1.98
C SER A 239 -30.51 30.84 -1.43
N GLN A 240 -30.24 31.15 -0.16
CA GLN A 240 -30.63 32.42 0.48
C GLN A 240 -29.73 33.59 0.06
N LEU A 241 -28.45 33.35 -0.22
CA LEU A 241 -27.50 34.35 -0.70
C LEU A 241 -27.71 34.70 -2.20
N VAL A 242 -28.10 33.72 -3.01
CA VAL A 242 -28.40 33.91 -4.45
C VAL A 242 -29.60 34.84 -4.71
N ALA A 243 -30.47 35.04 -3.71
CA ALA A 243 -31.62 35.95 -3.80
C ALA A 243 -31.25 37.45 -3.61
N LYS A 244 -30.01 37.79 -3.24
CA LYS A 244 -29.58 39.19 -3.02
C LYS A 244 -28.27 39.50 -3.76
N LYS A 245 -28.41 40.29 -4.85
CA LYS A 245 -27.44 41.21 -5.52
C LYS A 245 -26.84 40.78 -6.86
N GLU A 246 -27.21 41.56 -7.88
CA GLU A 246 -26.60 41.68 -9.22
C GLU A 246 -25.23 42.39 -9.24
N GLY A 247 -24.38 42.18 -8.24
CA GLY A 247 -23.01 42.74 -8.19
C GLY A 247 -21.90 41.74 -8.51
N VAL A 248 -22.18 40.44 -8.38
CA VAL A 248 -21.16 39.37 -8.31
C VAL A 248 -20.66 38.91 -9.69
N ARG A 249 -21.31 39.33 -10.77
CA ARG A 249 -20.99 38.86 -12.14
C ARG A 249 -19.65 39.37 -12.70
N GLU A 250 -19.16 40.51 -12.24
CA GLU A 250 -17.91 41.09 -12.75
C GLU A 250 -16.69 40.56 -11.98
N ASP A 251 -16.81 40.37 -10.67
CA ASP A 251 -15.76 39.78 -9.84
C ASP A 251 -15.59 38.28 -10.09
N ILE A 252 -16.67 37.54 -10.38
CA ILE A 252 -16.57 36.15 -10.84
C ILE A 252 -15.86 36.07 -12.19
N LYS A 253 -16.12 36.98 -13.13
CA LYS A 253 -15.39 37.00 -14.41
C LYS A 253 -13.90 37.28 -14.23
N ASN A 254 -13.55 38.19 -13.31
CA ASN A 254 -12.16 38.50 -13.02
C ASN A 254 -11.46 37.33 -12.32
N LEU A 255 -12.11 36.67 -11.37
CA LEU A 255 -11.58 35.47 -10.69
C LEU A 255 -11.51 34.27 -11.63
N GLU A 256 -12.48 34.08 -12.53
CA GLU A 256 -12.43 33.05 -13.57
C GLU A 256 -11.32 33.33 -14.59
N LYS A 257 -11.04 34.60 -14.89
CA LYS A 257 -9.91 35.00 -15.75
C LYS A 257 -8.58 34.71 -15.08
N VAL A 258 -8.40 35.11 -13.82
CA VAL A 258 -7.19 34.82 -13.03
C VAL A 258 -7.01 33.32 -12.83
N LYS A 259 -8.11 32.59 -12.59
CA LYS A 259 -8.09 31.13 -12.50
C LYS A 259 -7.66 30.47 -13.80
N ARG A 260 -8.18 30.90 -14.95
CA ARG A 260 -7.75 30.40 -16.26
C ARG A 260 -6.30 30.74 -16.58
N GLU A 261 -5.85 31.94 -16.22
CA GLU A 261 -4.44 32.34 -16.37
C GLU A 261 -3.52 31.46 -15.50
N LYS A 262 -3.93 31.12 -14.27
CA LYS A 262 -3.19 30.23 -13.37
C LYS A 262 -3.25 28.76 -13.79
N GLU A 263 -4.38 28.30 -14.33
CA GLU A 263 -4.52 26.95 -14.92
C GLU A 263 -3.63 26.80 -16.16
N GLN A 264 -3.56 27.83 -17.01
CA GLN A 264 -2.67 27.86 -18.16
C GLN A 264 -1.19 27.88 -17.72
N GLU A 265 -0.81 28.67 -16.70
CA GLU A 265 0.55 28.65 -16.14
C GLU A 265 0.94 27.26 -15.59
N ILE A 266 0.00 26.54 -14.98
CA ILE A 266 0.23 25.16 -14.49
C ILE A 266 0.42 24.19 -15.66
N GLU A 267 -0.39 24.31 -16.70
CA GLU A 267 -0.29 23.50 -17.92
C GLU A 267 1.02 23.76 -18.66
N ASP A 268 1.44 25.03 -18.76
CA ASP A 268 2.71 25.43 -19.35
C ASP A 268 3.90 24.85 -18.55
N ILE A 269 3.87 24.88 -17.21
CA ILE A 269 4.92 24.26 -16.36
C ILE A 269 4.95 22.75 -16.55
N ALA A 270 3.79 22.09 -16.61
CA ALA A 270 3.71 20.65 -16.83
C ALA A 270 4.32 20.27 -18.19
N GLN A 271 3.99 21.02 -19.24
CA GLN A 271 4.51 20.80 -20.58
C GLN A 271 6.01 21.08 -20.70
N LEU A 272 6.52 22.13 -20.05
CA LEU A 272 7.96 22.41 -19.97
C LEU A 272 8.70 21.32 -19.18
N SER A 273 8.10 20.80 -18.11
CA SER A 273 8.67 19.73 -17.29
C SER A 273 8.73 18.40 -18.03
N GLU A 274 7.69 18.06 -18.79
CA GLU A 274 7.65 16.88 -19.66
C GLU A 274 8.66 16.99 -20.80
N THR A 275 8.78 18.18 -21.41
CA THR A 275 9.79 18.47 -22.44
C THR A 275 11.20 18.32 -21.86
N ALA A 276 11.47 18.86 -20.67
CA ALA A 276 12.75 18.69 -20.00
C ALA A 276 13.05 17.23 -19.65
N ALA A 277 12.04 16.44 -19.26
CA ALA A 277 12.18 15.00 -19.01
C ALA A 277 12.51 14.22 -20.29
N ALA A 278 11.84 14.54 -21.40
CA ALA A 278 12.13 13.95 -22.71
C ALA A 278 13.56 14.28 -23.18
N ILE A 279 13.98 15.54 -23.06
CA ILE A 279 15.35 15.96 -23.41
C ILE A 279 16.37 15.24 -22.53
N ARG A 280 16.11 15.06 -21.22
CA ARG A 280 16.96 14.27 -20.30
C ARG A 280 17.06 12.80 -20.72
N GLY A 281 15.97 12.19 -21.16
CA GLY A 281 15.97 10.81 -21.69
C GLY A 281 16.86 10.68 -22.94
N GLU A 282 16.72 11.62 -23.87
CA GLU A 282 17.56 11.64 -25.08
C GLU A 282 19.04 11.97 -24.77
N LEU A 283 19.30 12.78 -23.72
CA LEU A 283 20.64 13.08 -23.23
C LEU A 283 21.30 11.83 -22.66
N ALA A 284 20.59 11.03 -21.87
CA ALA A 284 21.08 9.78 -21.32
C ALA A 284 21.46 8.78 -22.43
N SER A 285 20.59 8.61 -23.45
CA SER A 285 20.91 7.77 -24.62
C SER A 285 22.15 8.28 -25.36
N SER A 286 22.32 9.60 -25.48
CA SER A 286 23.49 10.20 -26.13
C SER A 286 24.77 10.02 -25.28
N MET A 287 24.66 9.99 -23.95
CA MET A 287 25.78 9.73 -23.03
C MET A 287 26.27 8.28 -23.13
N ASP A 288 25.36 7.33 -23.28
CA ASP A 288 25.72 5.91 -23.48
C ASP A 288 26.45 5.71 -24.81
N GLU A 289 25.96 6.32 -25.89
CA GLU A 289 26.63 6.31 -27.19
C GLU A 289 28.04 6.93 -27.12
N LEU A 290 28.19 8.07 -26.44
CA LEU A 290 29.49 8.73 -26.21
C LEU A 290 30.44 7.86 -25.39
N SER A 291 29.94 7.12 -24.40
CA SER A 291 30.74 6.21 -23.59
C SER A 291 31.29 5.05 -24.43
N ILE A 292 30.44 4.45 -25.25
CA ILE A 292 30.81 3.35 -26.16
C ILE A 292 31.85 3.82 -27.19
N LEU A 293 31.67 5.00 -27.80
CA LEU A 293 32.62 5.54 -28.76
C LEU A 293 33.97 5.86 -28.11
N ASN A 294 33.99 6.44 -26.91
CA ASN A 294 35.23 6.71 -26.18
C ASN A 294 35.99 5.43 -25.84
N ALA A 295 35.29 4.36 -25.43
CA ALA A 295 35.91 3.08 -25.15
C ALA A 295 36.55 2.46 -26.42
N LYS A 296 35.87 2.54 -27.57
CA LYS A 296 36.41 2.11 -28.87
C LYS A 296 37.65 2.92 -29.25
N ARG A 297 37.61 4.24 -29.11
CA ARG A 297 38.74 5.14 -29.38
C ARG A 297 39.96 4.72 -28.57
N THR A 298 39.81 4.54 -27.26
CA THR A 298 40.91 4.13 -26.37
C THR A 298 41.53 2.80 -26.84
N ALA A 299 40.72 1.81 -27.16
CA ALA A 299 41.20 0.52 -27.67
C ALA A 299 41.98 0.65 -29.00
N TYR A 300 41.53 1.51 -29.91
CA TYR A 300 42.27 1.77 -31.16
C TYR A 300 43.60 2.48 -30.91
N THR A 301 43.62 3.50 -30.04
CA THR A 301 44.85 4.24 -29.69
C THR A 301 45.89 3.31 -29.05
N GLU A 302 45.47 2.44 -28.14
CA GLU A 302 46.36 1.44 -27.53
C GLU A 302 46.90 0.44 -28.56
N SER A 303 46.06 0.00 -29.50
CA SER A 303 46.49 -0.89 -30.58
C SER A 303 47.50 -0.23 -31.53
N ILE A 304 47.36 1.07 -31.81
CA ILE A 304 48.32 1.82 -32.64
C ILE A 304 49.64 1.97 -31.92
N ALA A 305 49.63 2.43 -30.66
CA ALA A 305 50.84 2.58 -29.86
C ALA A 305 51.63 1.27 -29.71
N ALA A 306 50.92 0.13 -29.60
CA ALA A 306 51.56 -1.19 -29.57
C ALA A 306 52.23 -1.58 -30.90
N LYS A 307 51.69 -1.16 -32.04
CA LYS A 307 52.29 -1.38 -33.36
C LYS A 307 53.51 -0.49 -33.57
N GLU A 308 53.41 0.80 -33.24
CA GLU A 308 54.52 1.76 -33.35
C GLU A 308 55.74 1.31 -32.54
N LYS A 309 55.52 0.87 -31.29
CA LYS A 309 56.59 0.33 -30.44
C LYS A 309 57.30 -0.88 -31.05
N LYS A 310 56.58 -1.76 -31.76
CA LYS A 310 57.17 -2.91 -32.46
C LYS A 310 57.97 -2.48 -33.69
N ILE A 311 57.50 -1.47 -34.42
CA ILE A 311 58.22 -0.89 -35.56
C ILE A 311 59.54 -0.29 -35.07
N GLU A 312 59.53 0.53 -34.01
CA GLU A 312 60.74 1.10 -33.40
C GLU A 312 61.75 0.01 -32.99
N GLU A 313 61.26 -1.09 -32.39
CA GLU A 313 62.11 -2.23 -32.02
C GLU A 313 62.78 -2.86 -33.25
N TYR A 314 62.02 -3.06 -34.33
CA TYR A 314 62.54 -3.63 -35.58
C TYR A 314 63.48 -2.70 -36.31
N GLU A 315 63.22 -1.39 -36.32
CA GLU A 315 64.12 -0.38 -36.90
C GLU A 315 65.47 -0.36 -36.19
N LYS A 316 65.46 -0.46 -34.85
CA LYS A 316 66.70 -0.55 -34.07
C LYS A 316 67.50 -1.81 -34.41
N LYS A 317 66.84 -2.97 -34.53
CA LYS A 317 67.49 -4.22 -34.98
C LYS A 317 68.02 -4.11 -36.41
N LEU A 318 67.28 -3.44 -37.30
CA LEU A 318 67.68 -3.22 -38.68
C LEU A 318 68.93 -2.33 -38.78
N GLU A 319 69.07 -1.32 -37.93
CA GLU A 319 70.26 -0.47 -37.92
C GLU A 319 71.50 -1.20 -37.39
N ASP A 320 71.35 -2.03 -36.35
CA ASP A 320 72.43 -2.91 -35.88
C ASP A 320 72.89 -3.89 -36.97
N LEU A 321 71.93 -4.55 -37.63
CA LEU A 321 72.20 -5.46 -38.76
C LEU A 321 72.89 -4.72 -39.92
N LYS A 322 72.46 -3.50 -40.27
CA LYS A 322 73.12 -2.69 -41.29
C LYS A 322 74.56 -2.37 -40.90
N SER A 323 74.83 -2.07 -39.63
CA SER A 323 76.18 -1.80 -39.15
C SER A 323 77.07 -3.03 -39.25
N ARG A 324 76.61 -4.16 -38.72
CA ARG A 324 77.33 -5.44 -38.81
C ARG A 324 77.59 -5.86 -40.26
N LEU A 325 76.59 -5.70 -41.12
CA LEU A 325 76.73 -5.99 -42.55
C LEU A 325 77.77 -5.09 -43.23
N ARG A 326 77.84 -3.80 -42.88
CA ARG A 326 78.88 -2.88 -43.39
C ARG A 326 80.27 -3.35 -42.99
N ASP A 327 80.48 -3.68 -41.72
CA ASP A 327 81.77 -4.10 -41.19
C ASP A 327 82.22 -5.43 -41.78
N CYS A 328 81.34 -6.44 -41.79
CA CYS A 328 81.62 -7.76 -42.36
C CYS A 328 81.86 -7.68 -43.88
N SER A 329 81.09 -6.85 -44.61
CA SER A 329 81.29 -6.67 -46.06
C SER A 329 82.63 -6.00 -46.37
N ARG A 330 83.05 -5.02 -45.56
CA ARG A 330 84.36 -4.37 -45.69
C ARG A 330 85.48 -5.35 -45.44
N GLU A 331 85.37 -6.17 -44.39
CA GLU A 331 86.37 -7.19 -44.09
C GLU A 331 86.41 -8.28 -45.18
N LEU A 332 85.25 -8.72 -45.67
CA LEU A 332 85.16 -9.67 -46.77
C LEU A 332 85.84 -9.13 -48.03
N ALA A 333 85.61 -7.86 -48.40
CA ALA A 333 86.25 -7.23 -49.55
C ALA A 333 87.78 -7.18 -49.43
N LEU A 334 88.31 -6.86 -48.23
CA LEU A 334 89.74 -6.93 -47.95
C LEU A 334 90.27 -8.36 -48.10
N ARG A 335 89.50 -9.35 -47.63
CA ARG A 335 89.90 -10.75 -47.70
C ARG A 335 89.84 -11.31 -49.13
N GLU A 336 88.84 -10.94 -49.90
CA GLU A 336 88.71 -11.29 -51.33
C GLU A 336 89.86 -10.68 -52.15
N ALA A 337 90.22 -9.42 -51.90
CA ALA A 337 91.34 -8.76 -52.57
C ALA A 337 92.69 -9.43 -52.25
N LYS A 338 92.90 -9.91 -51.02
CA LYS A 338 94.09 -10.68 -50.65
C LYS A 338 94.06 -12.09 -51.23
N TYR A 339 92.91 -12.75 -51.27
CA TYR A 339 92.74 -14.04 -51.92
C TYR A 339 93.08 -14.00 -53.42
N GLU A 340 92.66 -12.96 -54.14
CA GLU A 340 93.01 -12.78 -55.57
C GLU A 340 94.51 -12.63 -55.83
N LYS A 341 95.27 -12.15 -54.83
CA LYS A 341 96.75 -12.15 -54.87
C LYS A 341 97.32 -13.55 -54.58
N ILE A 342 96.75 -14.26 -53.62
CA ILE A 342 97.17 -15.61 -53.22
C ILE A 342 96.92 -16.63 -54.34
N LYS A 343 95.80 -16.52 -55.06
CA LYS A 343 95.40 -17.39 -56.19
C LYS A 343 96.42 -17.43 -57.34
N LYS A 344 97.33 -16.45 -57.42
CA LYS A 344 98.37 -16.34 -58.47
C LYS A 344 99.69 -17.03 -58.09
N LEU A 345 99.79 -17.60 -56.90
CA LEU A 345 100.98 -18.32 -56.41
C LEU A 345 100.99 -19.80 -56.89
N PRO A 346 102.17 -20.45 -56.98
CA PRO A 346 102.29 -21.86 -57.36
C PRO A 346 101.57 -22.83 -56.39
N PRO A 347 101.27 -24.08 -56.81
CA PRO A 347 100.24 -24.95 -56.21
C PRO A 347 100.54 -25.57 -54.83
N GLU A 348 101.65 -25.25 -54.19
CA GLU A 348 101.98 -25.73 -52.84
C GLU A 348 101.34 -24.79 -51.80
N ILE A 349 100.07 -25.04 -51.48
CA ILE A 349 99.27 -24.21 -50.56
C ILE A 349 99.73 -24.47 -49.11
N PRO A 350 100.33 -23.50 -48.40
CA PRO A 350 100.65 -23.65 -46.99
C PRO A 350 99.37 -23.76 -46.14
N ARG A 351 99.39 -24.51 -45.04
CA ARG A 351 98.25 -24.68 -44.09
C ARG A 351 97.62 -23.35 -43.63
N GLU A 352 98.42 -22.29 -43.57
CA GLU A 352 98.00 -20.92 -43.24
C GLU A 352 97.04 -20.32 -44.29
N VAL A 353 97.19 -20.70 -45.56
CA VAL A 353 96.32 -20.27 -46.66
C VAL A 353 94.99 -21.04 -46.65
N GLU A 354 94.98 -22.31 -46.25
CA GLU A 354 93.73 -23.07 -46.08
C GLU A 354 92.85 -22.48 -44.96
N ILE A 355 93.44 -22.18 -43.81
CA ILE A 355 92.75 -21.50 -42.69
C ILE A 355 92.19 -20.15 -43.16
N TYR A 356 92.95 -19.42 -43.97
CA TYR A 356 92.52 -18.14 -44.52
C TYR A 356 91.33 -18.26 -45.48
N ILE A 357 91.32 -19.27 -46.36
CA ILE A 357 90.20 -19.56 -47.27
C ILE A 357 88.95 -19.92 -46.47
N GLN A 358 89.08 -20.77 -45.45
CA GLN A 358 87.98 -21.14 -44.58
C GLN A 358 87.38 -19.91 -43.87
N GLN A 359 88.21 -19.07 -43.26
CA GLN A 359 87.75 -17.84 -42.59
C GLN A 359 87.10 -16.85 -43.55
N ARG A 360 87.52 -16.81 -44.83
CA ARG A 360 86.85 -16.00 -45.86
C ARG A 360 85.48 -16.57 -46.20
N ASP A 361 85.36 -17.88 -46.38
CA ASP A 361 84.11 -18.52 -46.77
C ASP A 361 83.07 -18.49 -45.64
N GLU A 362 83.52 -18.65 -44.39
CA GLU A 362 82.70 -18.41 -43.20
C GLU A 362 82.17 -16.97 -43.16
N LEU A 363 83.05 -15.98 -43.39
CA LEU A 363 82.65 -14.56 -43.44
C LEU A 363 81.70 -14.25 -44.61
N ARG A 364 81.89 -14.91 -45.77
CA ARG A 364 80.98 -14.80 -46.92
C ARG A 364 79.59 -15.33 -46.58
N GLN A 365 79.52 -16.47 -45.91
CA GLN A 365 78.25 -17.04 -45.45
C GLN A 365 77.57 -16.14 -44.40
N GLU A 366 78.34 -15.57 -43.48
CA GLU A 366 77.82 -14.62 -42.48
C GLU A 366 77.23 -13.37 -43.14
N VAL A 367 77.90 -12.80 -44.15
CA VAL A 367 77.38 -11.66 -44.93
C VAL A 367 76.05 -12.01 -45.63
N GLU A 368 75.91 -13.22 -46.17
CA GLU A 368 74.67 -13.63 -46.83
C GLU A 368 73.52 -13.83 -45.83
N ASN A 369 73.80 -14.46 -44.68
CA ASN A 369 72.83 -14.61 -43.60
C ASN A 369 72.36 -13.23 -43.09
N LEU A 370 73.28 -12.27 -42.91
CA LEU A 370 72.95 -10.92 -42.48
C LEU A 370 72.08 -10.16 -43.50
N LYS A 371 72.27 -10.39 -44.80
CA LYS A 371 71.38 -9.81 -45.85
C LYS A 371 69.97 -10.40 -45.77
N GLU A 372 69.86 -11.70 -45.56
CA GLU A 372 68.58 -12.38 -45.46
C GLU A 372 67.80 -11.91 -44.23
N GLU A 373 68.45 -11.85 -43.05
CA GLU A 373 67.86 -11.34 -41.83
C GLU A 373 67.42 -9.88 -41.97
N LYS A 374 68.26 -9.03 -42.56
CA LYS A 374 67.91 -7.63 -42.88
C LYS A 374 66.66 -7.57 -43.78
N GLY A 375 66.59 -8.42 -44.80
CA GLY A 375 65.45 -8.49 -45.71
C GLY A 375 64.17 -8.99 -45.04
N ASN A 376 64.27 -9.82 -44.00
CA ASN A 376 63.13 -10.27 -43.20
C ASN A 376 62.59 -9.14 -42.31
N TYR A 377 63.45 -8.47 -41.55
CA TYR A 377 63.02 -7.33 -40.71
C TYR A 377 62.46 -6.17 -41.55
N SER A 378 63.03 -5.88 -42.73
CA SER A 378 62.46 -4.88 -43.64
C SER A 378 61.04 -5.26 -44.06
N ARG A 379 60.81 -6.52 -44.45
CA ARG A 379 59.47 -7.02 -44.80
C ARG A 379 58.50 -6.95 -43.62
N GLN A 380 58.93 -7.28 -42.40
CA GLN A 380 58.09 -7.21 -41.21
C GLN A 380 57.70 -5.76 -40.85
N ILE A 381 58.61 -4.80 -41.04
CA ILE A 381 58.32 -3.37 -40.89
C ILE A 381 57.31 -2.94 -41.96
N ASP A 382 57.56 -3.30 -43.22
CA ASP A 382 56.66 -2.98 -44.33
C ASP A 382 55.27 -3.62 -44.12
N GLU A 383 55.19 -4.85 -43.63
CA GLU A 383 53.92 -5.52 -43.29
C GLU A 383 53.19 -4.83 -42.14
N LEU A 384 53.89 -4.41 -41.08
CA LEU A 384 53.29 -3.68 -39.97
C LEU A 384 52.84 -2.26 -40.36
N ALA A 385 53.57 -1.61 -41.27
CA ALA A 385 53.23 -0.30 -41.83
C ALA A 385 52.07 -0.40 -42.86
N THR A 386 52.06 -1.45 -43.68
CA THR A 386 51.04 -1.70 -44.73
C THR A 386 49.77 -2.33 -44.16
N SER A 387 49.83 -2.97 -42.98
CA SER A 387 48.69 -3.44 -42.18
C SER A 387 47.88 -2.26 -41.60
N ARG A 388 47.26 -1.52 -42.53
CA ARG A 388 46.18 -0.52 -42.43
C ARG A 388 46.33 0.48 -41.29
N PHE A 389 47.31 1.37 -41.39
CA PHE A 389 47.23 2.67 -40.73
C PHE A 389 46.11 3.53 -41.35
N GLU A 390 45.98 3.59 -42.68
CA GLU A 390 45.00 4.46 -43.36
C GLU A 390 43.54 4.12 -43.07
N GLU A 391 43.15 2.84 -43.03
CA GLU A 391 41.75 2.51 -42.73
C GLU A 391 41.37 2.67 -41.26
N VAL A 392 42.32 2.44 -40.35
CA VAL A 392 42.12 2.70 -38.93
C VAL A 392 42.06 4.21 -38.69
N PHE A 393 42.91 4.99 -39.37
CA PHE A 393 42.92 6.44 -39.27
C PHE A 393 41.63 7.08 -39.83
N GLU A 394 41.15 6.63 -40.99
CA GLU A 394 39.86 7.09 -41.54
C GLU A 394 38.66 6.68 -40.67
N ARG A 395 38.72 5.50 -40.01
CA ARG A 395 37.70 5.12 -39.02
C ARG A 395 37.75 5.98 -37.77
N ILE A 396 38.94 6.23 -37.22
CA ILE A 396 39.14 7.11 -36.06
C ILE A 396 38.64 8.52 -36.38
N LYS A 397 39.00 9.06 -37.55
CA LYS A 397 38.56 10.38 -38.00
C LYS A 397 37.03 10.50 -38.09
N LYS A 398 36.35 9.50 -38.66
CA LYS A 398 34.88 9.44 -38.68
C LYS A 398 34.27 9.32 -37.29
N GLU A 399 34.87 8.53 -36.42
CA GLU A 399 34.42 8.39 -35.03
C GLU A 399 34.65 9.69 -34.24
N GLU A 400 35.74 10.43 -34.47
CA GLU A 400 36.02 11.75 -33.88
C GLU A 400 35.02 12.83 -34.33
N GLU A 401 34.67 12.86 -35.62
CA GLU A 401 33.61 13.75 -36.14
C GLU A 401 32.26 13.45 -35.46
N MET A 402 31.93 12.16 -35.28
CA MET A 402 30.72 11.72 -34.57
C MET A 402 30.74 12.10 -33.08
N LEU A 403 31.89 11.94 -32.42
CA LEU A 403 32.10 12.30 -31.02
C LEU A 403 31.96 13.81 -30.80
N GLY A 404 32.50 14.62 -31.72
CA GLY A 404 32.35 16.07 -31.71
C GLY A 404 30.88 16.48 -31.87
N ALA A 405 30.18 15.92 -32.86
CA ALA A 405 28.77 16.21 -33.11
C ALA A 405 27.87 15.83 -31.92
N LEU A 406 28.11 14.67 -31.30
CA LEU A 406 27.37 14.22 -30.12
C LEU A 406 27.68 15.06 -28.87
N SER A 407 28.95 15.48 -28.70
CA SER A 407 29.36 16.37 -27.60
C SER A 407 28.71 17.76 -27.73
N ASP A 408 28.64 18.31 -28.94
CA ASP A 408 27.95 19.58 -29.19
C ASP A 408 26.43 19.46 -29.01
N LYS A 409 25.83 18.34 -29.45
CA LYS A 409 24.41 18.05 -29.23
C LYS A 409 24.09 17.95 -27.74
N ARG A 410 24.96 17.29 -26.95
CA ARG A 410 24.88 17.21 -25.49
C ARG A 410 24.91 18.61 -24.86
N ARG A 411 25.91 19.42 -25.22
CA ARG A 411 26.07 20.78 -24.67
C ARG A 411 24.83 21.65 -24.92
N ARG A 412 24.28 21.63 -26.14
CA ARG A 412 23.06 22.38 -26.49
C ARG A 412 21.86 21.96 -25.64
N LYS A 413 21.70 20.66 -25.40
CA LYS A 413 20.61 20.13 -24.56
C LYS A 413 20.77 20.46 -23.08
N GLU A 414 22.00 20.43 -22.57
CA GLU A 414 22.28 20.87 -21.20
C GLU A 414 21.98 22.37 -21.02
N GLU A 415 22.32 23.21 -22.01
CA GLU A 415 21.96 24.63 -22.04
C GLU A 415 20.43 24.83 -22.11
N GLU A 416 19.72 24.06 -22.94
CA GLU A 416 18.26 24.11 -23.06
C GLU A 416 17.55 23.71 -21.75
N ILE A 417 17.98 22.62 -21.12
CA ILE A 417 17.47 22.22 -19.79
C ILE A 417 17.70 23.32 -18.77
N LYS A 418 18.90 23.92 -18.75
CA LYS A 418 19.22 25.01 -17.82
C LYS A 418 18.30 26.21 -18.02
N THR A 419 18.03 26.61 -19.26
CA THR A 419 17.09 27.71 -19.55
C THR A 419 15.65 27.41 -19.11
N LEU A 420 15.21 26.16 -19.27
CA LEU A 420 13.89 25.70 -18.83
C LEU A 420 13.78 25.70 -17.29
N GLU A 421 14.82 25.22 -16.59
CA GLU A 421 14.87 25.21 -15.12
C GLU A 421 14.90 26.62 -14.54
N GLU A 422 15.62 27.56 -15.16
CA GLU A 422 15.61 28.97 -14.80
C GLU A 422 14.21 29.59 -14.99
N SER A 423 13.53 29.27 -16.09
CA SER A 423 12.16 29.73 -16.36
C SER A 423 11.15 29.21 -15.33
N ILE A 424 11.21 27.91 -15.00
CA ILE A 424 10.37 27.29 -13.96
C ILE A 424 10.62 27.95 -12.60
N LYS A 425 11.88 28.22 -12.27
CA LYS A 425 12.26 28.88 -11.02
C LYS A 425 11.71 30.30 -10.93
N GLU A 426 11.72 31.04 -12.04
CA GLU A 426 11.15 32.39 -12.09
C GLU A 426 9.63 32.38 -11.92
N ILE A 427 8.92 31.45 -12.56
CA ILE A 427 7.46 31.31 -12.42
C ILE A 427 7.09 30.96 -10.97
N ASN A 428 7.79 30.00 -10.36
CA ASN A 428 7.57 29.64 -8.95
C ASN A 428 7.85 30.81 -8.00
N ARG A 429 8.85 31.65 -8.29
CA ARG A 429 9.12 32.86 -7.50
C ARG A 429 7.98 33.88 -7.61
N LYS A 430 7.45 34.11 -8.83
CA LYS A 430 6.29 35.00 -9.04
C LYS A 430 5.05 34.49 -8.32
N ARG A 431 4.86 33.17 -8.26
CA ARG A 431 3.77 32.53 -7.52
C ARG A 431 3.89 32.74 -6.01
N ALA A 432 5.07 32.53 -5.43
CA ALA A 432 5.29 32.73 -3.99
C ALA A 432 5.00 34.18 -3.57
N LEU A 433 5.45 35.16 -4.36
CA LEU A 433 5.16 36.58 -4.11
C LEU A 433 3.65 36.91 -4.22
N ALA A 434 2.93 36.24 -5.11
CA ALA A 434 1.49 36.42 -5.25
C ALA A 434 0.70 35.77 -4.10
N GLU A 435 1.15 34.62 -3.59
CA GLU A 435 0.57 33.96 -2.41
C GLU A 435 0.81 34.78 -1.13
N GLU A 436 1.99 35.40 -0.99
CA GLU A 436 2.33 36.27 0.12
C GLU A 436 1.49 37.56 0.13
N ALA A 437 1.29 38.19 -1.04
CA ALA A 437 0.40 39.35 -1.19
C ALA A 437 -1.09 39.01 -0.93
N ALA A 438 -1.50 37.76 -1.22
CA ALA A 438 -2.85 37.28 -0.93
C ALA A 438 -3.08 37.03 0.58
N LEU A 439 -2.02 36.69 1.34
CA LEU A 439 -2.10 36.58 2.80
C LEU A 439 -2.17 37.96 3.47
N GLU A 440 -1.40 38.95 3.02
CA GLU A 440 -1.45 40.32 3.57
C GLU A 440 -2.81 41.00 3.35
N THR A 441 -3.52 40.65 2.28
CA THR A 441 -4.88 41.16 2.02
C THR A 441 -5.96 40.45 2.85
N ALA A 442 -5.71 39.22 3.31
CA ALA A 442 -6.65 38.47 4.15
C ALA A 442 -6.66 38.92 5.63
N ASP A 443 -5.58 39.54 6.12
CA ASP A 443 -5.49 40.06 7.49
C ASP A 443 -6.20 41.42 7.70
N LEU A 444 -6.61 42.10 6.62
CA LEU A 444 -7.32 43.39 6.71
C LEU A 444 -8.84 43.26 6.94
N ASP A 445 -9.43 42.07 6.73
CA ASP A 445 -10.86 41.80 6.94
C ASP A 445 -11.19 41.20 8.33
N ALA A 446 -10.19 41.06 9.21
CA ALA A 446 -10.32 40.50 10.55
C ALA A 446 -10.32 41.57 11.68
N ALA A 447 -10.88 42.76 11.43
CA ALA A 447 -11.15 43.72 12.50
C ALA A 447 -12.44 43.32 13.26
N PRO A 448 -12.38 43.02 14.57
CA PRO A 448 -13.58 42.68 15.35
C PRO A 448 -14.37 43.96 15.69
N GLU A 449 -15.68 43.94 15.49
CA GLU A 449 -16.60 44.92 16.07
C GLU A 449 -16.53 44.86 17.61
N GLU A 450 -16.28 46.02 18.24
CA GLU A 450 -16.28 46.25 19.67
C GLU A 450 -17.65 45.92 20.28
N ILE A 451 -17.67 45.00 21.25
CA ILE A 451 -18.74 44.90 22.25
C ILE A 451 -18.09 45.27 23.59
N GLU A 452 -18.34 46.49 24.05
CA GLU A 452 -18.04 46.93 25.41
C GLU A 452 -18.96 46.24 26.41
N GLU A 453 -18.41 45.64 27.47
CA GLU A 453 -19.03 45.55 28.80
C GLU A 453 -17.97 45.11 29.86
N PRO A 454 -18.18 45.36 31.17
CA PRO A 454 -17.31 46.19 32.03
C PRO A 454 -16.29 45.41 32.90
N PRO A 455 -15.37 46.09 33.63
CA PRO A 455 -14.19 45.45 34.19
C PRO A 455 -14.48 44.75 35.53
N VAL A 456 -14.05 43.50 35.65
CA VAL A 456 -13.91 42.82 36.95
C VAL A 456 -12.43 42.47 37.14
N ALA A 457 -11.85 43.07 38.17
CA ALA A 457 -10.46 42.98 38.56
C ALA A 457 -10.07 41.54 38.97
N VAL A 458 -8.92 41.06 38.47
CA VAL A 458 -8.23 39.90 39.03
C VAL A 458 -6.77 40.26 39.29
N VAL A 459 -6.39 39.99 40.54
CA VAL A 459 -5.13 40.28 41.21
C VAL A 459 -4.00 39.37 40.68
N ILE A 460 -2.79 39.93 40.59
CA ILE A 460 -1.58 39.31 40.05
C ILE A 460 -0.76 38.58 41.15
N ALA A 461 -0.37 37.34 40.82
CA ALA A 461 0.87 36.57 41.17
C ALA A 461 1.15 36.15 42.64
N PRO A 462 2.12 35.24 42.93
CA PRO A 462 3.05 34.50 42.05
C PRO A 462 3.21 32.97 42.29
N GLU A 463 3.97 32.32 41.39
CA GLU A 463 4.60 30.99 41.52
C GLU A 463 5.53 30.86 42.74
N PRO A 464 5.92 29.63 43.12
CA PRO A 464 7.36 29.31 43.00
C PRO A 464 7.73 27.84 42.63
N GLU A 465 8.78 27.76 41.82
CA GLU A 465 10.03 26.97 41.89
C GLU A 465 10.11 25.47 42.27
N ALA A 466 11.10 24.85 41.61
CA ALA A 466 11.50 23.45 41.59
C ALA A 466 12.43 23.00 42.73
N ALA A 467 12.40 21.69 43.02
CA ALA A 467 13.50 20.82 43.50
C ALA A 467 12.85 19.43 43.79
N GLY A 468 13.45 18.26 43.64
CA GLY A 468 14.79 17.79 43.35
C GLY A 468 14.74 16.25 43.49
N VAL A 469 15.60 15.54 42.77
CA VAL A 469 15.77 14.07 42.85
C VAL A 469 16.62 13.72 44.08
N PRO A 470 16.47 12.52 44.69
CA PRO A 470 17.60 11.60 44.62
C PRO A 470 17.26 10.11 44.40
N SER A 471 18.34 9.46 43.98
CA SER A 471 18.71 8.09 43.62
C SER A 471 18.54 6.93 44.63
N SER A 472 18.85 5.73 44.10
CA SER A 472 19.46 4.52 44.72
C SER A 472 18.43 3.51 45.28
N SER A 473 18.37 2.20 44.98
CA SER A 473 19.26 1.08 44.56
C SER A 473 19.27 0.02 45.67
N SER A 474 18.97 -1.24 45.31
CA SER A 474 19.31 -2.54 45.94
C SER A 474 18.13 -3.50 45.69
N GLU A 475 18.27 -4.50 44.83
CA GLU A 475 18.86 -5.83 45.10
C GLU A 475 18.25 -6.52 46.33
N GLU A 476 17.47 -7.58 46.10
CA GLU A 476 17.71 -8.85 46.77
C GLU A 476 17.01 -10.03 46.08
N THR A 477 17.78 -11.11 45.99
CA THR A 477 17.56 -12.43 45.38
C THR A 477 17.01 -13.43 46.41
N ALA A 478 16.18 -14.38 45.96
CA ALA A 478 16.05 -15.76 46.48
C ALA A 478 14.99 -16.46 45.59
N GLU A 479 15.26 -17.42 44.71
CA GLU A 479 15.86 -18.77 44.84
C GLU A 479 14.90 -19.83 45.44
N GLU A 480 14.93 -21.02 44.81
CA GLU A 480 14.30 -22.32 45.12
C GLU A 480 12.79 -22.51 44.85
N ALA A 481 12.25 -23.66 44.39
CA ALA A 481 12.72 -24.90 43.76
C ALA A 481 11.43 -25.73 43.43
N PRO A 482 11.47 -26.73 42.52
CA PRO A 482 10.31 -27.50 42.01
C PRO A 482 10.05 -28.74 42.92
N PRO A 483 9.32 -29.84 42.58
CA PRO A 483 8.63 -30.25 41.33
C PRO A 483 7.25 -30.94 41.58
N ARG A 484 6.59 -31.46 40.52
CA ARG A 484 6.08 -32.85 40.38
C ARG A 484 5.01 -33.01 39.29
N GLU A 485 5.37 -33.75 38.25
CA GLU A 485 4.50 -34.69 37.51
C GLU A 485 4.12 -35.89 38.42
N PRO A 486 3.13 -36.79 38.14
CA PRO A 486 2.82 -37.31 36.79
C PRO A 486 1.37 -37.81 36.45
N THR A 487 1.22 -38.16 35.17
CA THR A 487 0.51 -39.35 34.59
C THR A 487 -1.00 -39.36 34.24
N PRO A 488 -1.40 -40.20 33.25
CA PRO A 488 -2.47 -39.94 32.26
C PRO A 488 -3.63 -40.96 32.29
N VAL A 489 -4.76 -40.65 31.62
CA VAL A 489 -5.85 -41.60 31.25
C VAL A 489 -6.56 -41.04 30.00
N LYS A 490 -6.32 -41.58 28.80
CA LYS A 490 -7.09 -42.60 28.01
C LYS A 490 -8.39 -42.11 27.35
N ALA A 491 -8.54 -42.65 26.13
CA ALA A 491 -9.51 -42.39 25.06
C ALA A 491 -10.85 -43.12 25.26
N ASP A 492 -11.80 -42.81 24.35
CA ASP A 492 -12.87 -43.63 23.74
C ASP A 492 -14.02 -42.66 23.35
N GLU A 493 -14.83 -42.77 22.30
CA GLU A 493 -14.98 -43.68 21.16
C GLU A 493 -15.92 -42.99 20.14
N ASP A 494 -15.94 -43.54 18.91
CA ASP A 494 -16.84 -43.29 17.78
C ASP A 494 -18.32 -43.13 18.12
N ILE A 495 -19.08 -42.35 17.32
CA ILE A 495 -20.36 -42.80 16.71
C ILE A 495 -20.59 -42.08 15.36
N THR A 496 -20.69 -42.87 14.31
CA THR A 496 -21.25 -42.59 12.98
C THR A 496 -22.78 -42.66 12.99
N GLU A 497 -23.48 -41.87 12.17
CA GLU A 497 -24.71 -42.34 11.49
C GLU A 497 -25.15 -41.41 10.34
N GLU A 498 -26.03 -41.95 9.51
CA GLU A 498 -26.10 -41.90 8.05
C GLU A 498 -27.51 -41.46 7.59
N ILE A 499 -27.64 -40.99 6.33
CA ILE A 499 -28.81 -41.13 5.42
C ILE A 499 -30.06 -40.24 5.76
N SER A 500 -30.83 -39.61 4.86
CA SER A 500 -31.30 -39.91 3.47
C SER A 500 -31.76 -38.67 2.69
N ASP A 501 -31.67 -38.80 1.36
CA ASP A 501 -32.40 -38.09 0.29
C ASP A 501 -33.92 -37.97 0.49
N HIS A 502 -34.52 -36.92 -0.07
CA HIS A 502 -35.75 -37.02 -0.89
C HIS A 502 -35.91 -35.84 -1.88
N THR A 503 -36.20 -36.24 -3.12
CA THR A 503 -36.47 -35.45 -4.34
C THR A 503 -37.96 -35.04 -4.43
N VAL A 504 -38.32 -34.13 -5.36
CA VAL A 504 -39.59 -33.97 -6.15
C VAL A 504 -39.82 -32.45 -6.42
N GLN A 505 -39.50 -31.94 -7.62
CA GLN A 505 -40.29 -31.77 -8.88
C GLN A 505 -41.06 -30.44 -9.03
N GLU A 506 -40.95 -29.91 -10.25
CA GLU A 506 -41.49 -28.67 -10.81
C GLU A 506 -42.99 -28.73 -11.17
N SER A 507 -43.65 -27.56 -11.28
CA SER A 507 -44.72 -27.33 -12.28
C SER A 507 -45.03 -25.84 -12.54
N SER A 508 -44.69 -25.39 -13.77
CA SER A 508 -45.46 -24.61 -14.77
C SER A 508 -46.41 -23.43 -14.44
N GLU A 509 -46.09 -22.29 -15.07
CA GLU A 509 -46.90 -21.38 -15.93
C GLU A 509 -48.37 -21.01 -15.63
N ASP A 510 -48.67 -19.70 -15.59
CA ASP A 510 -49.78 -19.11 -16.37
C ASP A 510 -49.61 -17.59 -16.65
N LYS A 511 -50.36 -17.12 -17.65
CA LYS A 511 -50.11 -15.99 -18.57
C LYS A 511 -50.66 -14.60 -18.16
N THR A 512 -49.99 -13.58 -18.68
CA THR A 512 -50.35 -12.14 -18.95
C THR A 512 -51.75 -11.94 -19.59
N PRO A 513 -52.39 -10.73 -19.63
CA PRO A 513 -51.77 -9.45 -20.01
C PRO A 513 -52.41 -8.13 -19.51
N GLU A 514 -51.63 -7.03 -19.54
CA GLU A 514 -52.14 -5.72 -19.97
C GLU A 514 -50.95 -4.84 -20.40
N ALA A 515 -51.04 -4.33 -21.62
CA ALA A 515 -50.03 -3.52 -22.29
C ALA A 515 -50.58 -2.12 -22.54
N ASP A 516 -49.64 -1.19 -22.70
CA ASP A 516 -49.77 0.12 -23.34
C ASP A 516 -50.44 1.23 -22.55
N GLU A 517 -49.62 2.01 -21.84
CA GLU A 517 -49.55 3.45 -22.08
C GLU A 517 -48.17 4.01 -21.68
N PHE A 518 -47.70 5.03 -22.41
CA PHE A 518 -46.38 5.70 -22.34
C PHE A 518 -45.20 5.10 -23.12
N LYS A 519 -45.35 5.09 -24.46
CA LYS A 519 -44.24 5.49 -25.34
C LYS A 519 -44.06 7.01 -25.27
N LYS A 520 -42.91 7.49 -24.79
CA LYS A 520 -42.14 8.59 -25.43
C LYS A 520 -40.75 8.76 -24.81
N MET A 521 -39.76 8.60 -25.68
CA MET A 521 -38.36 9.07 -25.58
C MET A 521 -37.57 8.65 -24.33
N ASP A 522 -36.96 7.48 -24.41
CA ASP A 522 -35.55 7.39 -24.03
C ASP A 522 -34.79 6.55 -25.06
N LYS A 523 -33.66 7.08 -25.53
CA LYS A 523 -32.74 6.40 -26.42
C LYS A 523 -32.04 5.32 -25.59
N ARG A 524 -32.69 4.17 -25.43
CA ARG A 524 -32.11 3.01 -24.75
C ARG A 524 -30.75 2.70 -25.37
N LEU A 525 -29.69 2.92 -24.61
CA LEU A 525 -28.42 2.21 -24.76
C LEU A 525 -28.75 0.71 -24.81
N PRO A 526 -28.48 -0.01 -25.90
CA PRO A 526 -28.44 -1.45 -25.83
C PRO A 526 -27.10 -1.83 -25.19
N VAL A 527 -27.08 -2.71 -24.19
CA VAL A 527 -26.47 -4.06 -24.23
C VAL A 527 -26.61 -4.69 -22.82
N ASP A 528 -27.16 -5.89 -22.80
CA ASP A 528 -27.15 -6.89 -21.72
C ASP A 528 -25.78 -6.97 -20.98
N PRO A 529 -25.69 -6.85 -19.63
CA PRO A 529 -24.43 -6.49 -18.98
C PRO A 529 -23.47 -7.65 -18.73
N LEU A 530 -23.87 -8.92 -18.79
CA LEU A 530 -22.99 -10.02 -18.37
C LEU A 530 -22.66 -10.97 -19.51
N LYS A 531 -22.08 -10.45 -20.60
CA LYS A 531 -21.46 -11.29 -21.61
C LYS A 531 -20.29 -12.07 -20.97
N LYS A 532 -20.44 -13.39 -20.85
CA LYS A 532 -19.39 -14.29 -20.35
C LYS A 532 -18.11 -14.01 -21.13
N MET A 533 -17.10 -13.49 -20.45
CA MET A 533 -15.80 -13.23 -21.06
C MET A 533 -15.05 -14.55 -21.15
N SER A 534 -15.24 -15.25 -22.28
CA SER A 534 -14.46 -16.45 -22.60
C SER A 534 -13.12 -16.03 -23.18
N VAL A 535 -12.04 -16.49 -22.55
CA VAL A 535 -10.69 -16.39 -23.07
C VAL A 535 -10.37 -17.70 -23.77
N GLU A 536 -9.99 -17.64 -25.04
CA GLU A 536 -9.62 -18.84 -25.80
C GLU A 536 -8.50 -19.61 -25.09
N ASN A 537 -8.66 -20.92 -24.96
CA ASN A 537 -7.68 -21.84 -24.38
C ASN A 537 -7.37 -21.69 -22.88
N LEU A 538 -8.18 -20.92 -22.14
CA LEU A 538 -8.11 -20.84 -20.67
C LEU A 538 -9.21 -21.70 -20.02
N GLU A 539 -8.82 -22.77 -19.37
CA GLU A 539 -9.68 -23.49 -18.44
C GLU A 539 -9.44 -22.90 -17.04
N TYR A 540 -10.50 -22.44 -16.38
CA TYR A 540 -10.39 -21.82 -15.06
C TYR A 540 -11.54 -22.20 -14.13
N MET A 541 -11.29 -22.03 -12.84
CA MET A 541 -12.26 -22.20 -11.77
C MET A 541 -12.10 -21.06 -10.77
N VAL A 542 -13.23 -20.44 -10.40
CA VAL A 542 -13.29 -19.45 -9.33
C VAL A 542 -13.93 -20.08 -8.09
N ARG A 543 -13.21 -20.09 -6.97
CA ARG A 543 -13.67 -20.67 -5.71
C ARG A 543 -13.45 -19.71 -4.54
N PRO A 544 -14.17 -19.89 -3.41
CA PRO A 544 -13.87 -19.14 -2.19
C PRO A 544 -12.40 -19.28 -1.81
N PHE A 545 -11.82 -18.16 -1.40
CA PHE A 545 -10.48 -18.11 -0.82
C PHE A 545 -10.52 -18.73 0.57
N GLY A 546 -9.62 -19.67 0.85
CA GLY A 546 -9.40 -20.20 2.20
C GLY A 546 -7.99 -19.92 2.72
N ILE A 547 -7.77 -20.18 4.02
CA ILE A 547 -6.46 -20.02 4.67
C ILE A 547 -5.34 -20.79 3.94
N LYS A 548 -5.68 -21.94 3.32
CA LYS A 548 -4.75 -22.77 2.55
C LYS A 548 -4.21 -22.08 1.29
N ASP A 549 -4.94 -21.10 0.75
CA ASP A 549 -4.54 -20.37 -0.46
C ASP A 549 -3.57 -19.23 -0.16
N LEU A 550 -3.51 -18.81 1.12
CA LEU A 550 -2.76 -17.65 1.55
C LEU A 550 -1.29 -17.66 1.10
N PRO A 551 -0.53 -18.79 1.14
CA PRO A 551 0.84 -18.79 0.63
C PRO A 551 0.94 -18.40 -0.84
N GLU A 552 0.08 -18.93 -1.71
CA GLU A 552 0.11 -18.64 -3.14
C GLU A 552 -0.44 -17.23 -3.45
N VAL A 553 -1.46 -16.78 -2.71
CA VAL A 553 -2.01 -15.42 -2.81
C VAL A 553 -0.95 -14.39 -2.45
N MET A 554 -0.19 -14.62 -1.38
CA MET A 554 0.87 -13.71 -0.98
C MET A 554 1.95 -13.56 -2.06
N ASN A 555 2.25 -14.63 -2.81
CA ASN A 555 3.18 -14.52 -3.93
C ASN A 555 2.65 -13.61 -5.04
N ILE A 556 1.34 -13.64 -5.31
CA ILE A 556 0.70 -12.72 -6.26
C ILE A 556 0.72 -11.30 -5.71
N GLU A 557 0.34 -11.12 -4.44
CA GLU A 557 0.22 -9.80 -3.82
C GLU A 557 1.56 -9.06 -3.72
N GLU A 558 2.60 -9.75 -3.24
CA GLU A 558 3.95 -9.19 -3.13
C GLU A 558 4.56 -8.84 -4.49
N ALA A 559 4.14 -9.51 -5.57
CA ALA A 559 4.63 -9.26 -6.92
C ALA A 559 3.82 -8.21 -7.70
N SER A 560 2.55 -7.99 -7.33
CA SER A 560 1.63 -7.11 -8.06
C SER A 560 1.40 -5.74 -7.41
N SER A 561 1.80 -5.56 -6.14
CA SER A 561 1.57 -4.32 -5.39
C SER A 561 2.87 -3.77 -4.80
N GLU A 562 3.10 -2.46 -4.95
CA GLU A 562 4.22 -1.76 -4.31
C GLU A 562 4.11 -1.73 -2.78
N ARG A 563 2.89 -1.87 -2.25
CA ARG A 563 2.63 -1.99 -0.81
C ARG A 563 1.66 -3.16 -0.57
N PRO A 564 2.17 -4.40 -0.56
CA PRO A 564 1.33 -5.58 -0.46
C PRO A 564 0.60 -5.63 0.88
N TRP A 565 -0.64 -6.13 0.86
CA TRP A 565 -1.35 -6.54 2.06
C TRP A 565 -0.54 -7.58 2.81
N ARG A 566 -0.40 -7.40 4.13
CA ARG A 566 0.29 -8.37 4.97
C ARG A 566 -0.55 -9.64 5.11
N ARG A 567 0.10 -10.79 5.31
CA ARG A 567 -0.56 -12.08 5.64
C ARG A 567 -1.66 -11.93 6.69
N GLN A 568 -1.39 -11.12 7.71
CA GLN A 568 -2.32 -10.87 8.81
C GLN A 568 -3.59 -10.12 8.34
N MET A 569 -3.47 -9.20 7.38
CA MET A 569 -4.61 -8.45 6.84
C MET A 569 -5.57 -9.40 6.10
N PHE A 570 -5.07 -10.35 5.31
CA PHE A 570 -5.93 -11.38 4.71
C PHE A 570 -6.60 -12.28 5.75
N LYS A 571 -5.92 -12.62 6.85
CA LYS A 571 -6.52 -13.42 7.93
C LYS A 571 -7.64 -12.66 8.64
N GLU A 572 -7.42 -11.38 8.92
CA GLU A 572 -8.43 -10.50 9.48
C GLU A 572 -9.62 -10.37 8.53
N GLU A 573 -9.35 -10.22 7.23
CA GLU A 573 -10.36 -10.09 6.19
C GLU A 573 -11.24 -11.34 6.06
N LEU A 574 -10.64 -12.54 6.17
CA LEU A 574 -11.39 -13.81 6.18
C LEU A 574 -12.34 -13.94 7.37
N ALA A 575 -12.12 -13.21 8.46
CA ALA A 575 -12.98 -13.21 9.64
C ALA A 575 -14.15 -12.22 9.53
N ILE A 576 -14.16 -11.34 8.53
CA ILE A 576 -15.20 -10.30 8.36
C ILE A 576 -16.39 -10.91 7.58
N PRO A 577 -17.61 -11.00 8.17
CA PRO A 577 -18.75 -11.67 7.54
C PRO A 577 -19.19 -11.07 6.19
N VAL A 578 -19.11 -9.75 6.07
CA VAL A 578 -19.46 -9.02 4.83
C VAL A 578 -18.37 -9.11 3.76
N SER A 579 -17.18 -9.59 4.11
CA SER A 579 -16.07 -9.74 3.17
C SER A 579 -16.13 -11.05 2.43
N LYS A 580 -15.97 -10.96 1.11
CA LYS A 580 -16.01 -12.10 0.19
C LYS A 580 -14.69 -12.14 -0.57
N LEU A 581 -13.93 -13.20 -0.31
CA LEU A 581 -12.65 -13.44 -0.94
C LEU A 581 -12.77 -14.62 -1.90
N TYR A 582 -12.22 -14.45 -3.10
CA TYR A 582 -12.24 -15.48 -4.13
C TYR A 582 -10.90 -15.58 -4.81
N THR A 583 -10.58 -16.81 -5.22
CA THR A 583 -9.40 -17.13 -6.00
C THR A 583 -9.82 -17.64 -7.38
N LEU A 584 -9.03 -17.29 -8.40
CA LEU A 584 -9.12 -17.88 -9.73
C LEU A 584 -7.90 -18.76 -9.94
N SER A 585 -8.13 -20.07 -10.06
CA SER A 585 -7.13 -21.02 -10.53
C SER A 585 -7.39 -21.34 -11.99
N GLY A 586 -6.36 -21.45 -12.80
CA GLY A 586 -6.51 -21.76 -14.22
C GLY A 586 -5.35 -22.53 -14.80
N ARG A 587 -5.51 -22.96 -16.05
CA ARG A 587 -4.46 -23.55 -16.89
C ARG A 587 -4.67 -23.17 -18.35
N TRP A 588 -3.57 -22.87 -19.03
CA TRP A 588 -3.53 -22.65 -20.47
C TRP A 588 -3.23 -23.97 -21.19
N GLN A 589 -3.98 -24.32 -22.23
CA GLN A 589 -3.76 -25.46 -23.14
C GLN A 589 -3.25 -26.75 -22.47
N ARG A 590 -4.15 -27.65 -22.00
CA ARG A 590 -3.85 -29.02 -21.47
C ARG A 590 -2.52 -29.19 -20.68
N ARG A 591 -2.06 -28.16 -19.94
CA ARG A 591 -0.99 -28.33 -18.95
C ARG A 591 -1.52 -29.15 -17.78
N ASP A 592 -0.67 -29.98 -17.18
CA ASP A 592 -1.10 -31.02 -16.23
C ASP A 592 -1.70 -30.48 -14.92
N LYS A 593 -1.41 -29.24 -14.51
CA LYS A 593 -1.83 -28.71 -13.21
C LYS A 593 -2.47 -27.32 -13.28
N MET A 594 -3.58 -27.15 -12.55
CA MET A 594 -4.19 -25.85 -12.26
C MET A 594 -3.28 -25.04 -11.34
N SER A 595 -3.06 -23.76 -11.65
CA SER A 595 -2.28 -22.84 -10.81
C SER A 595 -3.13 -21.64 -10.41
N LEU A 596 -2.89 -21.07 -9.23
CA LEU A 596 -3.51 -19.81 -8.82
C LEU A 596 -3.01 -18.67 -9.72
N MET A 597 -3.94 -17.97 -10.39
CA MET A 597 -3.61 -16.91 -11.36
C MET A 597 -4.08 -15.53 -10.93
N ALA A 598 -5.11 -15.43 -10.09
CA ALA A 598 -5.65 -14.17 -9.62
C ALA A 598 -6.47 -14.35 -8.33
N TYR A 599 -6.70 -13.26 -7.61
CA TYR A 599 -7.61 -13.22 -6.48
C TYR A 599 -8.35 -11.88 -6.40
N ALA A 600 -9.49 -11.88 -5.73
CA ALA A 600 -10.28 -10.68 -5.48
C ALA A 600 -10.89 -10.73 -4.08
N VAL A 601 -10.99 -9.55 -3.47
CA VAL A 601 -11.60 -9.29 -2.18
C VAL A 601 -12.60 -8.16 -2.38
N PHE A 602 -13.85 -8.41 -2.00
CA PHE A 602 -14.87 -7.37 -2.01
C PHE A 602 -15.79 -7.49 -0.81
N TRP A 603 -16.27 -6.35 -0.33
CA TRP A 603 -17.31 -6.28 0.69
C TRP A 603 -18.68 -6.21 0.05
N VAL A 604 -19.65 -6.87 0.66
CA VAL A 604 -21.08 -6.66 0.38
C VAL A 604 -21.65 -5.81 1.50
N VAL A 605 -21.94 -4.54 1.22
CA VAL A 605 -22.49 -3.60 2.19
C VAL A 605 -23.76 -2.98 1.60
N SER A 606 -24.91 -3.25 2.24
CA SER A 606 -26.22 -2.92 1.67
C SER A 606 -26.32 -3.50 0.25
N GLU A 607 -26.75 -2.70 -0.72
CA GLU A 607 -26.91 -3.09 -2.12
C GLU A 607 -25.66 -2.78 -2.96
N LYS A 608 -24.47 -2.64 -2.35
CA LYS A 608 -23.23 -2.32 -3.07
C LYS A 608 -22.10 -3.30 -2.78
N ALA A 609 -21.40 -3.70 -3.84
CA ALA A 609 -20.15 -4.44 -3.77
C ALA A 609 -18.95 -3.48 -3.85
N HIS A 610 -18.15 -3.41 -2.78
CA HIS A 610 -16.92 -2.62 -2.77
C HIS A 610 -15.72 -3.52 -3.00
N ILE A 611 -15.08 -3.44 -4.18
CA ILE A 611 -13.89 -4.23 -4.48
C ILE A 611 -12.69 -3.53 -3.86
N ILE A 612 -12.12 -4.10 -2.80
CA ILE A 612 -11.07 -3.48 -1.98
C ILE A 612 -9.67 -3.98 -2.27
N ASN A 613 -9.57 -5.18 -2.83
CA ASN A 613 -8.31 -5.72 -3.31
C ASN A 613 -8.56 -6.64 -4.50
N PHE A 614 -7.77 -6.49 -5.55
CA PHE A 614 -7.90 -7.24 -6.78
C PHE A 614 -6.53 -7.31 -7.43
N ALA A 615 -6.01 -8.53 -7.60
CA ALA A 615 -4.72 -8.72 -8.24
C ALA A 615 -4.74 -9.94 -9.17
N VAL A 616 -4.00 -9.79 -10.26
CA VAL A 616 -3.67 -10.87 -11.20
C VAL A 616 -2.16 -11.09 -11.10
N ALA A 617 -1.73 -12.34 -11.14
CA ALA A 617 -0.31 -12.68 -11.17
C ALA A 617 0.37 -11.94 -12.36
N PRO A 618 1.56 -11.33 -12.18
CA PRO A 618 2.19 -10.55 -13.25
C PRO A 618 2.38 -11.32 -14.56
N ALA A 619 2.69 -12.62 -14.47
CA ALA A 619 2.82 -13.52 -15.62
C ALA A 619 1.51 -13.74 -16.38
N GLU A 620 0.35 -13.46 -15.77
CA GLU A 620 -0.99 -13.68 -16.31
C GLU A 620 -1.74 -12.38 -16.66
N CYS A 621 -1.12 -11.23 -16.42
CA CYS A 621 -1.63 -9.91 -16.82
C CYS A 621 -1.75 -9.80 -18.34
N ASN A 622 -2.71 -8.97 -18.80
CA ASN A 622 -3.00 -8.73 -20.23
C ASN A 622 -3.42 -9.96 -21.06
N LYS A 623 -3.62 -11.13 -20.45
CA LYS A 623 -4.14 -12.34 -21.10
C LYS A 623 -5.64 -12.57 -20.92
N GLY A 624 -6.35 -11.63 -20.28
CA GLY A 624 -7.79 -11.73 -20.02
C GLY A 624 -8.18 -12.41 -18.71
N VAL A 625 -7.23 -12.88 -17.89
CA VAL A 625 -7.51 -13.50 -16.58
C VAL A 625 -8.25 -12.55 -15.64
N GLY A 626 -7.82 -11.29 -15.56
CA GLY A 626 -8.51 -10.28 -14.75
C GLY A 626 -9.95 -10.03 -15.22
N SER A 627 -10.19 -10.12 -16.53
CA SER A 627 -11.54 -10.01 -17.10
C SER A 627 -12.44 -11.18 -16.68
N CYS A 628 -11.93 -12.41 -16.70
CA CYS A 628 -12.65 -13.59 -16.22
C CYS A 628 -12.96 -13.49 -14.73
N LEU A 629 -11.98 -13.12 -13.90
CA LEU A 629 -12.19 -12.97 -12.46
C LEU A 629 -13.21 -11.87 -12.17
N LEU A 630 -13.05 -10.68 -12.75
CA LEU A 630 -13.97 -9.57 -12.53
C LEU A 630 -15.40 -9.94 -12.91
N TYR A 631 -15.60 -10.62 -14.05
CA TYR A 631 -16.92 -11.13 -14.46
C TYR A 631 -17.56 -12.03 -13.39
N GLU A 632 -16.81 -13.02 -12.90
CA GLU A 632 -17.30 -13.95 -11.88
C GLU A 632 -17.61 -13.25 -10.55
N ILE A 633 -16.79 -12.26 -10.17
CA ILE A 633 -17.01 -11.46 -8.96
C ILE A 633 -18.28 -10.62 -9.07
N LEU A 634 -18.50 -9.95 -10.21
CA LEU A 634 -19.71 -9.15 -10.41
C LEU A 634 -20.98 -10.02 -10.43
N LYS A 635 -20.90 -11.21 -11.04
CA LYS A 635 -21.99 -12.19 -11.01
C LYS A 635 -22.28 -12.63 -9.58
N LYS A 636 -21.25 -12.91 -8.78
CA LYS A 636 -21.41 -13.27 -7.36
C LYS A 636 -21.96 -12.13 -6.54
N ALA A 637 -21.51 -10.89 -6.76
CA ALA A 637 -22.05 -9.70 -6.12
C ALA A 637 -23.55 -9.51 -6.42
N SER A 638 -23.97 -9.65 -7.69
CA SER A 638 -25.39 -9.61 -8.07
C SER A 638 -26.19 -10.72 -7.37
N SER A 639 -25.67 -11.96 -7.32
CA SER A 639 -26.33 -13.06 -6.58
C SER A 639 -26.41 -12.86 -5.06
N LEU A 640 -25.59 -11.96 -4.51
CA LEU A 640 -25.61 -11.56 -3.10
C LEU A 640 -26.49 -10.33 -2.84
N GLY A 641 -27.26 -9.88 -3.84
CA GLY A 641 -28.21 -8.76 -3.72
C GLY A 641 -27.61 -7.39 -4.00
N CYS A 642 -26.37 -7.29 -4.50
CA CYS A 642 -25.79 -6.00 -4.86
C CYS A 642 -26.38 -5.46 -6.18
N LYS A 643 -26.84 -4.20 -6.16
CA LYS A 643 -27.30 -3.42 -7.32
C LYS A 643 -26.20 -2.58 -7.96
N SER A 644 -25.06 -2.35 -7.29
CA SER A 644 -23.88 -1.77 -7.93
C SER A 644 -22.57 -2.34 -7.37
N ALA A 645 -21.49 -2.20 -8.13
CA ALA A 645 -20.13 -2.46 -7.69
C ALA A 645 -19.27 -1.22 -7.91
N TYR A 646 -18.36 -0.93 -6.98
CA TYR A 646 -17.44 0.20 -7.10
C TYR A 646 -16.06 -0.13 -6.53
N LEU A 647 -15.07 0.65 -6.95
CA LEU A 647 -13.68 0.56 -6.50
C LEU A 647 -12.89 1.83 -6.78
N GLU A 648 -11.81 2.03 -6.03
CA GLU A 648 -10.84 3.08 -6.27
C GLU A 648 -9.58 2.54 -6.98
N VAL A 649 -9.14 3.24 -8.03
CA VAL A 649 -7.98 2.85 -8.84
C VAL A 649 -7.01 4.02 -8.96
N ARG A 650 -5.71 3.73 -8.80
CA ARG A 650 -4.62 4.70 -9.02
C ARG A 650 -4.73 5.35 -10.40
N VAL A 651 -4.52 6.65 -10.50
CA VAL A 651 -4.55 7.38 -11.78
C VAL A 651 -3.57 6.79 -12.79
N SER A 652 -2.38 6.37 -12.35
CA SER A 652 -1.35 5.68 -13.14
C SER A 652 -1.71 4.26 -13.59
N GLY A 653 -2.77 3.66 -13.03
CA GLY A 653 -3.19 2.27 -13.24
C GLY A 653 -3.82 1.96 -14.60
N GLN A 654 -3.15 2.27 -15.71
CA GLN A 654 -3.67 2.19 -17.08
C GLN A 654 -4.29 0.83 -17.47
N ALA A 655 -3.71 -0.28 -17.00
CA ALA A 655 -4.26 -1.61 -17.25
C ALA A 655 -5.61 -1.84 -16.54
N ALA A 656 -5.75 -1.31 -15.33
CA ALA A 656 -6.98 -1.41 -14.54
C ALA A 656 -8.09 -0.54 -15.13
N HIS A 657 -7.79 0.71 -15.55
CA HIS A 657 -8.75 1.59 -16.22
C HIS A 657 -9.35 0.92 -17.46
N LYS A 658 -8.49 0.37 -18.35
CA LYS A 658 -8.93 -0.36 -19.55
C LYS A 658 -9.79 -1.58 -19.23
N LEU A 659 -9.44 -2.33 -18.18
CA LEU A 659 -10.20 -3.49 -17.73
C LEU A 659 -11.60 -3.07 -17.26
N LEU A 660 -11.69 -2.04 -16.43
CA LEU A 660 -12.93 -1.56 -15.83
C LEU A 660 -13.87 -0.93 -16.86
N GLU A 661 -13.35 -0.09 -17.74
CA GLU A 661 -14.13 0.53 -18.83
C GLU A 661 -14.68 -0.53 -19.78
N LYS A 662 -13.86 -1.52 -20.16
CA LYS A 662 -14.32 -2.67 -20.96
C LYS A 662 -15.37 -3.51 -20.22
N ALA A 663 -15.27 -3.59 -18.89
CA ALA A 663 -16.25 -4.24 -18.04
C ALA A 663 -17.47 -3.35 -17.75
N GLY A 664 -17.63 -2.18 -18.38
CA GLY A 664 -18.82 -1.32 -18.24
C GLY A 664 -18.88 -0.53 -16.94
N PHE A 665 -17.75 -0.34 -16.26
CA PHE A 665 -17.65 0.65 -15.19
C PHE A 665 -17.50 2.06 -15.77
N THR A 666 -18.06 3.03 -15.06
CA THR A 666 -17.93 4.46 -15.36
C THR A 666 -17.19 5.16 -14.23
N ARG A 667 -16.25 6.05 -14.57
CA ARG A 667 -15.62 6.93 -13.60
C ARG A 667 -16.64 7.94 -13.07
N ILE A 668 -16.89 7.93 -11.75
CA ILE A 668 -17.89 8.80 -11.10
C ILE A 668 -17.28 9.94 -10.31
N ALA A 669 -16.03 9.78 -9.85
CA ALA A 669 -15.36 10.77 -9.02
C ALA A 669 -13.83 10.59 -9.04
N GLU A 670 -13.15 11.53 -8.40
CA GLU A 670 -11.71 11.47 -8.11
C GLU A 670 -11.49 11.80 -6.63
N ARG A 671 -10.64 11.04 -5.96
CA ARG A 671 -10.21 11.31 -4.59
C ARG A 671 -8.74 11.68 -4.61
N LYS A 672 -8.47 12.90 -4.15
CA LYS A 672 -7.09 13.37 -4.00
C LYS A 672 -6.39 12.65 -2.86
N ASP A 673 -5.11 12.37 -3.04
CA ASP A 673 -4.21 11.82 -2.03
C ASP A 673 -4.72 10.50 -1.40
N TYR A 674 -5.54 9.72 -2.13
CA TYR A 674 -6.19 8.52 -1.61
C TYR A 674 -5.18 7.41 -1.31
N PHE A 675 -4.23 7.20 -2.21
CA PHE A 675 -3.15 6.26 -2.00
C PHE A 675 -1.99 6.98 -1.31
N GLY A 676 -1.60 6.51 -0.13
CA GLY A 676 -0.59 7.21 0.69
C GLY A 676 0.87 7.01 0.26
N TYR A 677 1.19 5.94 -0.47
CA TYR A 677 2.56 5.69 -0.98
C TYR A 677 2.57 4.72 -2.18
N PRO A 678 3.21 5.07 -3.32
CA PRO A 678 3.51 6.45 -3.69
C PRO A 678 2.22 7.27 -3.60
N LYS A 679 2.38 8.51 -3.14
CA LYS A 679 1.26 9.40 -2.89
C LYS A 679 0.56 9.68 -4.21
N GLU A 680 -0.71 9.31 -4.32
CA GLU A 680 -1.42 9.36 -5.59
C GLU A 680 -2.93 9.45 -5.41
N ASP A 681 -3.56 10.14 -6.36
CA ASP A 681 -5.00 10.25 -6.46
C ASP A 681 -5.63 8.94 -6.92
N ALA A 682 -6.94 8.80 -6.69
CA ALA A 682 -7.70 7.64 -7.14
C ALA A 682 -8.91 8.05 -7.95
N PHE A 683 -9.12 7.40 -9.10
CA PHE A 683 -10.41 7.43 -9.80
C PHE A 683 -11.35 6.43 -9.16
N ILE A 684 -12.56 6.88 -8.83
CA ILE A 684 -13.63 6.00 -8.39
C ILE A 684 -14.41 5.54 -9.61
N TYR A 685 -14.43 4.23 -9.83
CA TYR A 685 -15.25 3.59 -10.85
C TYR A 685 -16.45 2.92 -10.19
N GLU A 686 -17.65 3.12 -10.76
CA GLU A 686 -18.87 2.41 -10.35
C GLU A 686 -19.55 1.79 -11.58
N ARG A 687 -20.17 0.63 -11.35
CA ARG A 687 -20.99 -0.07 -12.32
C ARG A 687 -22.29 -0.53 -11.67
N LYS A 688 -23.43 -0.30 -12.32
CA LYS A 688 -24.70 -0.91 -11.93
C LYS A 688 -24.73 -2.39 -12.30
N LEU A 689 -25.22 -3.20 -11.37
CA LEU A 689 -25.48 -4.63 -11.52
C LEU A 689 -26.98 -4.81 -11.72
N GLN A 690 -27.36 -5.66 -12.67
CA GLN A 690 -28.76 -6.01 -12.92
C GLN A 690 -29.22 -7.13 -12.00
#